data_AF-A0AAU9IRZ3-F1
#
_entry.id   AF-A0AAU9IRZ3-F1
#
_cell.length_a   1.000
_cell.length_b   1.000
_cell.length_c   1.000
_cell.angle_alpha   90.00
_cell.angle_beta   90.00
_cell.angle_gamma   90.00
#
_symmetry.space_group_name_H-M   'P 1'
#
loop_
_entity.id
_entity.type
_entity.pdbx_description
1 polymer ?
#
loop_
_entity_poly.entity_id
_entity_poly.type
_entity_poly.pdbx_seq_one_letter_code
_entity_poly.pdbx_strand_id
1 'polypeptide(L)'
;MNVTPETYSSLSQVEKWEYKEQSHPLNSTLKGDQGFMGPETKRKCTDLAWLVFFIIANSGFLGAIIYIFIEGDVRTLVYGWDFRAESCGLDGLSSREYMYYPVPSDTTISLCLKSCPTTVEKSSICYYDTDHKTELTEWGCWDSIPCTVFGYDCVPADSSDRKNVLDEIYATIQILRRGAGDLLLVWYAIVAGVICACVHGVVFFFAFRNEKFMMRFLVAAIVEIGIFLLIIVLLFFADYKITYDMLCSTQDGVDPKYCKHGPSLGLFILAFLTIGIILFFLCQIYIFKPKMKLSIEMVKHTCKPIHRIDKLYWYIASQVFIGLFVLSIFILIIAWTLSMGSTETLLNNKVPGGEIKNIKYDTSNKWILLFVIFMVFWWLEFLVAISEFVIGGAIGFWYFNREKSVMWSPLGRSYKNVMRYHIGSVIRGALFNMLFTFPIIFFKFLRSKTYPNKTSKCSKFWIGVCCPCLALYEGFLKYYTKYSYIYLAIFAKPYVISAKESYFLLIRNGKRIEEPLSAGSFSIFLLKIMLALSGFTITYILMVVFSEWNVDFDENTITSRLGPSIYALALAVYIAQIIGGCMEVSANAMIICGACDEEMFTREQRYIEKEFQGTLDKVMEEQTEQNKQDKGENMIIYKPGRSNRVQANLVKFNEKQEVIGPKGYVGVPNNDTERNSAKTVSRGDSESERIIAVRPIGNRVAPLNEEGLNFLSDGKTEIDDVVLYPPSLIPKAYKPNVYYGR
;
A
#
# COMPACT_ATOMS: atom_id res chain seq x y z
N MET A 1 28.09 -18.86 -14.05
CA MET A 1 28.50 -18.02 -15.18
C MET A 1 29.73 -17.23 -14.77
N ASN A 2 30.92 -17.62 -15.22
CA ASN A 2 32.13 -16.81 -15.01
C ASN A 2 32.26 -15.87 -16.22
N VAL A 3 31.93 -14.60 -16.02
CA VAL A 3 32.11 -13.54 -17.04
C VAL A 3 33.56 -13.09 -16.96
N THR A 4 34.27 -13.05 -18.08
CA THR A 4 35.66 -12.57 -18.09
C THR A 4 35.70 -11.06 -17.76
N PRO A 5 36.81 -10.53 -17.21
CA PRO A 5 36.93 -9.10 -16.89
C PRO A 5 36.65 -8.19 -18.10
N GLU A 6 37.06 -8.61 -19.30
CA GLU A 6 36.80 -7.90 -20.55
C GLU A 6 35.29 -7.85 -20.87
N THR A 7 34.58 -8.97 -20.76
CA THR A 7 33.13 -9.01 -20.99
C THR A 7 32.37 -8.20 -19.94
N TYR A 8 32.81 -8.19 -18.67
CA TYR A 8 32.18 -7.36 -17.63
C TYR A 8 32.32 -5.87 -17.90
N SER A 9 33.45 -5.42 -18.46
CA SER A 9 33.69 -4.02 -18.78
C SER A 9 32.72 -3.48 -19.84
N SER A 10 32.37 -4.32 -20.83
CA SER A 10 31.45 -4.00 -21.94
C SER A 10 29.97 -3.97 -21.56
N LEU A 11 29.59 -4.47 -20.38
CA LEU A 11 28.21 -4.46 -19.92
C LEU A 11 27.72 -3.04 -19.64
N SER A 12 26.47 -2.76 -20.03
CA SER A 12 25.74 -1.59 -19.57
C SER A 12 25.61 -1.59 -18.04
N GLN A 13 25.36 -0.43 -17.44
CA GLN A 13 25.26 -0.32 -15.99
C GLN A 13 24.15 -1.22 -15.41
N VAL A 14 23.04 -1.38 -16.13
CA VAL A 14 21.94 -2.26 -15.73
C VAL A 14 22.36 -3.73 -15.76
N GLU A 15 23.06 -4.17 -16.81
CA GLU A 15 23.58 -5.54 -16.89
C GLU A 15 24.63 -5.82 -15.81
N LYS A 16 25.44 -4.82 -15.43
CA LYS A 16 26.36 -4.93 -14.30
C LYS A 16 25.62 -5.15 -12.98
N TRP A 17 24.49 -4.47 -12.77
CA TRP A 17 23.65 -4.67 -11.58
C TRP A 17 22.97 -6.04 -11.58
N GLU A 18 22.41 -6.49 -12.70
CA GLU A 18 21.81 -7.81 -12.84
C GLU A 18 22.84 -8.93 -12.65
N TYR A 19 24.04 -8.78 -13.22
CA TYR A 19 25.12 -9.74 -13.02
C TYR A 19 25.51 -9.84 -11.54
N LYS A 20 25.66 -8.70 -10.85
CA LYS A 20 25.94 -8.66 -9.40
C LYS A 20 24.83 -9.33 -8.58
N GLU A 21 23.58 -9.16 -8.98
CA GLU A 21 22.43 -9.79 -8.33
C GLU A 21 22.41 -11.30 -8.54
N GLN A 22 22.61 -11.77 -9.78
CA GLN A 22 22.63 -13.19 -10.11
C GLN A 22 23.81 -13.93 -9.46
N SER A 23 24.99 -13.30 -9.42
CA SER A 23 26.22 -13.87 -8.85
C SER A 23 26.33 -13.70 -7.33
N HIS A 24 25.36 -13.06 -6.68
CA HIS A 24 25.44 -12.78 -5.24
C HIS A 24 25.43 -14.10 -4.42
N PRO A 25 26.26 -14.25 -3.37
CA PRO A 25 26.32 -15.49 -2.59
C PRO A 25 24.99 -15.88 -1.93
N LEU A 26 24.16 -14.91 -1.54
CA LEU A 26 22.83 -15.16 -0.98
C LEU A 26 21.78 -15.60 -2.01
N ASN A 27 22.10 -15.55 -3.31
CA ASN A 27 21.26 -16.06 -4.39
C ASN A 27 21.43 -17.59 -4.60
N SER A 28 21.83 -18.31 -3.56
CA SER A 28 21.79 -19.77 -3.50
C SER A 28 20.53 -20.26 -2.79
N THR A 29 20.07 -21.46 -3.12
CA THR A 29 18.94 -22.10 -2.41
C THR A 29 19.26 -22.28 -0.93
N LEU A 30 18.21 -22.22 -0.09
CA LEU A 30 18.31 -22.53 1.33
C LEU A 30 18.70 -24.00 1.52
N LYS A 31 19.45 -24.27 2.59
CA LYS A 31 19.79 -25.62 3.00
C LYS A 31 18.99 -25.95 4.26
N GLY A 32 18.17 -27.00 4.20
CA GLY A 32 17.44 -27.49 5.36
C GLY A 32 18.34 -28.31 6.28
N ASP A 33 18.14 -28.16 7.59
CA ASP A 33 18.63 -29.12 8.58
C ASP A 33 17.55 -30.21 8.76
N GLN A 34 17.95 -31.48 8.87
CA GLN A 34 17.03 -32.61 9.06
C GLN A 34 16.20 -32.47 10.36
N GLY A 35 16.68 -31.67 11.33
CA GLY A 35 15.98 -31.36 12.59
C GLY A 35 15.20 -30.03 12.62
N PHE A 36 15.01 -29.34 11.50
CA PHE A 36 14.32 -28.05 11.50
C PHE A 36 12.83 -28.20 11.80
N MET A 37 12.42 -27.70 12.97
CA MET A 37 11.05 -27.74 13.51
C MET A 37 10.37 -26.36 13.47
N GLY A 38 10.80 -25.49 12.54
CA GLY A 38 10.25 -24.15 12.38
C GLY A 38 11.10 -23.05 12.98
N PRO A 39 10.49 -21.97 13.52
CA PRO A 39 11.22 -20.81 13.99
C PRO A 39 12.36 -21.18 14.96
N GLU A 40 13.55 -20.64 14.70
CA GLU A 40 14.78 -20.97 15.41
C GLU A 40 14.61 -20.81 16.93
N THR A 41 15.08 -21.80 17.69
CA THR A 41 14.95 -21.83 19.15
C THR A 41 16.16 -21.18 19.82
N LYS A 42 17.34 -21.29 19.22
CA LYS A 42 18.59 -20.69 19.71
C LYS A 42 18.73 -19.26 19.20
N ARG A 43 18.20 -18.31 19.98
CA ARG A 43 18.19 -16.87 19.62
C ARG A 43 19.21 -16.07 20.42
N LYS A 44 19.71 -14.99 19.81
CA LYS A 44 20.56 -13.97 20.45
C LYS A 44 19.94 -12.59 20.22
N CYS A 45 20.26 -11.62 21.07
CA CYS A 45 19.79 -10.26 20.88
C CYS A 45 20.34 -9.66 19.58
N THR A 46 19.48 -9.03 18.79
CA THR A 46 19.83 -8.44 17.49
C THR A 46 19.60 -6.92 17.48
N ASP A 47 20.50 -6.20 16.80
CA ASP A 47 20.39 -4.74 16.57
C ASP A 47 20.21 -3.90 17.86
N LEU A 48 20.87 -4.26 18.98
CA LEU A 48 20.71 -3.61 20.29
C LEU A 48 20.97 -2.08 20.29
N ALA A 49 21.90 -1.60 19.44
CA ALA A 49 22.17 -0.16 19.30
C ALA A 49 20.92 0.63 18.89
N TRP A 50 20.02 0.03 18.09
CA TRP A 50 18.77 0.66 17.68
C TRP A 50 17.74 0.72 18.80
N LEU A 51 17.76 -0.24 19.73
CA LEU A 51 16.96 -0.15 20.96
C LEU A 51 17.44 1.02 21.83
N VAL A 52 18.76 1.19 22.00
CA VAL A 52 19.33 2.33 22.74
C VAL A 52 18.97 3.65 22.08
N PHE A 53 19.10 3.74 20.74
CA PHE A 53 18.69 4.93 19.98
C PHE A 53 17.21 5.27 20.17
N PHE A 54 16.33 4.26 20.12
CA PHE A 54 14.90 4.46 20.35
C PHE A 54 14.60 4.94 21.78
N ILE A 55 15.29 4.43 22.79
CA ILE A 55 15.14 4.91 24.18
C ILE A 55 15.56 6.38 24.31
N ILE A 56 16.68 6.77 23.69
CA ILE A 56 17.16 8.16 23.67
C ILE A 56 16.15 9.07 22.97
N ALA A 57 15.66 8.66 21.79
CA ALA A 57 14.65 9.42 21.05
C ALA A 57 13.35 9.59 21.85
N ASN A 58 12.88 8.54 22.52
CA ASN A 58 11.69 8.62 23.38
C ASN A 58 11.92 9.46 24.64
N SER A 59 13.14 9.50 25.18
CA SER A 59 13.47 10.38 26.31
C SER A 59 13.43 11.85 25.88
N GLY A 60 13.98 12.17 24.70
CA GLY A 60 13.84 13.50 24.10
C GLY A 60 12.39 13.87 23.80
N PHE A 61 11.60 12.90 23.32
CA PHE A 61 10.17 13.08 23.09
C PHE A 61 9.38 13.36 24.36
N LEU A 62 9.68 12.66 25.47
CA LEU A 62 9.10 12.97 26.76
C LEU A 62 9.47 14.38 27.24
N GLY A 63 10.72 14.79 27.07
CA GLY A 63 11.16 16.17 27.36
C GLY A 63 10.41 17.21 26.54
N ALA A 64 10.22 16.96 25.24
CA ALA A 64 9.43 17.82 24.37
C ALA A 64 7.96 17.89 24.82
N ILE A 65 7.34 16.76 25.17
CA ILE A 65 5.96 16.71 25.71
C ILE A 65 5.84 17.56 26.97
N ILE A 66 6.77 17.46 27.92
CA ILE A 66 6.74 18.25 29.16
C ILE A 66 6.80 19.75 28.82
N TYR A 67 7.70 20.16 27.92
CA TYR A 67 7.79 21.53 27.46
C TYR A 67 6.50 22.02 26.78
N ILE A 68 5.93 21.19 25.88
CA ILE A 68 4.66 21.46 25.19
C ILE A 68 3.51 21.69 26.20
N PHE A 69 3.43 20.88 27.27
CA PHE A 69 2.38 21.04 28.28
C PHE A 69 2.56 22.26 29.18
N ILE A 70 3.80 22.73 29.36
CA ILE A 70 4.09 23.94 30.14
C ILE A 70 3.72 25.19 29.35
N GLU A 71 4.06 25.22 28.06
CA GLU A 71 3.91 26.41 27.21
C GLU A 71 2.59 26.47 26.42
N GLY A 72 1.96 25.32 26.14
CA GLY A 72 0.79 25.22 25.28
C GLY A 72 -0.54 25.23 26.03
N ASP A 73 -1.52 26.00 25.53
CA ASP A 73 -2.91 25.99 26.01
C ASP A 73 -3.88 25.69 24.86
N VAL A 74 -4.42 24.47 24.80
CA VAL A 74 -5.31 24.01 23.73
C VAL A 74 -6.61 24.80 23.57
N ARG A 75 -7.05 25.52 24.60
CA ARG A 75 -8.27 26.33 24.52
C ARG A 75 -8.11 27.48 23.51
N THR A 76 -6.87 27.94 23.32
CA THR A 76 -6.49 28.98 22.35
C THR A 76 -6.51 28.52 20.89
N LEU A 77 -6.84 27.25 20.62
CA LEU A 77 -7.01 26.73 19.26
C LEU A 77 -8.40 27.01 18.68
N VAL A 78 -9.38 27.22 19.56
CA VAL A 78 -10.78 27.44 19.19
C VAL A 78 -11.07 28.93 19.03
N TYR A 79 -10.54 29.76 19.94
CA TYR A 79 -10.80 31.20 19.97
C TYR A 79 -9.68 32.02 19.31
N GLY A 80 -10.06 33.18 18.77
CA GLY A 80 -9.12 34.22 18.34
C GLY A 80 -8.51 34.98 19.51
N TRP A 81 -7.79 36.06 19.21
CA TRP A 81 -7.14 36.92 20.21
C TRP A 81 -7.32 38.40 19.89
N ASP A 82 -7.16 39.24 20.91
CA ASP A 82 -7.12 40.69 20.74
C ASP A 82 -5.71 41.24 20.48
N PHE A 83 -5.61 42.56 20.33
CA PHE A 83 -4.36 43.31 20.14
C PHE A 83 -3.32 43.14 21.26
N ARG A 84 -3.68 42.55 22.41
CA ARG A 84 -2.78 42.24 23.53
C ARG A 84 -2.43 40.75 23.57
N ALA A 85 -2.80 39.98 22.54
CA ALA A 85 -2.68 38.54 22.46
C ALA A 85 -3.45 37.81 23.58
N GLU A 86 -4.49 38.43 24.15
CA GLU A 86 -5.40 37.76 25.08
C GLU A 86 -6.49 37.04 24.28
N SER A 87 -6.77 35.78 24.61
CA SER A 87 -7.76 34.99 23.88
C SER A 87 -9.19 35.46 24.13
N CYS A 88 -9.95 35.69 23.05
CA CYS A 88 -11.38 35.96 23.15
C CYS A 88 -12.11 34.77 23.80
N GLY A 89 -13.18 35.03 24.55
CA GLY A 89 -13.99 33.97 25.19
C GLY A 89 -13.31 33.25 26.37
N LEU A 90 -12.07 33.62 26.74
CA LEU A 90 -11.35 33.04 27.87
C LEU A 90 -11.03 34.10 28.93
N ASP A 91 -10.88 33.64 30.18
CA ASP A 91 -10.47 34.44 31.33
C ASP A 91 -11.26 35.76 31.47
N GLY A 92 -10.59 36.92 31.46
CA GLY A 92 -11.23 38.24 31.57
C GLY A 92 -12.12 38.61 30.38
N LEU A 93 -11.95 37.93 29.24
CA LEU A 93 -12.70 38.12 28.00
C LEU A 93 -13.80 37.07 27.80
N SER A 94 -14.18 36.33 28.85
CA SER A 94 -15.21 35.27 28.77
C SER A 94 -16.57 35.72 28.23
N SER A 95 -16.88 37.03 28.28
CA SER A 95 -18.12 37.59 27.74
C SER A 95 -18.01 38.09 26.29
N ARG A 96 -16.80 38.09 25.72
CA ARG A 96 -16.45 38.61 24.40
C ARG A 96 -15.79 37.49 23.58
N GLU A 97 -16.60 36.67 22.93
CA GLU A 97 -16.16 35.41 22.30
C GLU A 97 -15.65 35.59 20.86
N TYR A 98 -16.05 36.65 20.16
CA TYR A 98 -15.77 36.81 18.73
C TYR A 98 -14.60 37.74 18.45
N MET A 99 -13.66 37.31 17.60
CA MET A 99 -12.55 38.14 17.13
C MET A 99 -13.00 39.05 15.98
N TYR A 100 -12.66 40.33 16.06
CA TYR A 100 -13.08 41.36 15.11
C TYR A 100 -11.92 42.28 14.70
N TYR A 101 -11.84 42.60 13.42
CA TYR A 101 -10.87 43.56 12.87
C TYR A 101 -11.54 44.92 12.64
N PRO A 102 -11.33 45.93 13.50
CA PRO A 102 -11.90 47.27 13.32
C PRO A 102 -11.37 47.99 12.07
N VAL A 103 -10.16 47.64 11.63
CA VAL A 103 -9.56 48.14 10.39
C VAL A 103 -9.16 46.94 9.54
N PRO A 104 -10.05 46.42 8.67
CA PRO A 104 -9.78 45.21 7.89
C PRO A 104 -8.55 45.28 6.98
N SER A 105 -8.12 46.48 6.58
CA SER A 105 -6.89 46.69 5.80
C SER A 105 -5.60 46.58 6.63
N ASP A 106 -5.70 46.61 7.95
CA ASP A 106 -4.60 46.42 8.90
C ASP A 106 -4.99 45.35 9.94
N THR A 107 -4.70 44.09 9.61
CA THR A 107 -5.02 42.92 10.43
C THR A 107 -4.11 42.78 11.66
N THR A 108 -3.28 43.77 11.98
CA THR A 108 -2.47 43.76 13.21
C THR A 108 -3.27 44.12 14.46
N ILE A 109 -4.44 44.75 14.29
CA ILE A 109 -5.31 45.16 15.39
C ILE A 109 -6.57 44.31 15.35
N SER A 110 -6.75 43.46 16.35
CA SER A 110 -7.98 42.71 16.60
C SER A 110 -8.58 43.06 17.96
N LEU A 111 -9.90 42.94 18.07
CA LEU A 111 -10.66 43.18 19.30
C LEU A 111 -11.61 42.02 19.54
N CYS A 112 -11.91 41.73 20.81
CA CYS A 112 -12.94 40.76 21.16
C CYS A 112 -14.31 41.43 21.37
N LEU A 113 -15.34 40.89 20.74
CA LEU A 113 -16.73 41.36 20.80
C LEU A 113 -17.66 40.29 21.38
N LYS A 114 -18.79 40.74 21.93
CA LYS A 114 -19.85 39.83 22.41
C LYS A 114 -20.61 39.17 21.26
N SER A 115 -20.75 39.88 20.15
CA SER A 115 -21.45 39.43 18.94
C SER A 115 -20.93 40.20 17.73
N CYS A 116 -20.89 39.57 16.57
CA CYS A 116 -20.50 40.26 15.34
C CYS A 116 -21.55 41.31 14.94
N PRO A 117 -21.14 42.56 14.63
CA PRO A 117 -22.09 43.61 14.24
C PRO A 117 -22.78 43.27 12.92
N THR A 118 -24.09 43.50 12.81
CA THR A 118 -24.86 43.29 11.57
C THR A 118 -25.21 44.59 10.86
N THR A 119 -25.14 45.72 11.56
CA THR A 119 -25.43 47.05 11.06
C THR A 119 -24.30 48.02 11.37
N VAL A 120 -24.28 49.14 10.64
CA VAL A 120 -23.35 50.24 10.90
C VAL A 120 -23.89 51.07 12.06
N GLU A 121 -23.13 51.11 13.15
CA GLU A 121 -23.36 51.95 14.32
C GLU A 121 -22.13 52.86 14.49
N LYS A 122 -22.38 54.15 14.68
CA LYS A 122 -21.28 55.13 14.74
C LYS A 122 -20.55 55.05 16.07
N SER A 123 -19.23 54.97 16.00
CA SER A 123 -18.32 55.01 17.16
C SER A 123 -18.68 54.01 18.27
N SER A 124 -19.15 52.81 17.89
CA SER A 124 -19.61 51.77 18.84
C SER A 124 -18.52 50.79 19.25
N ILE A 125 -17.43 50.69 18.47
CA ILE A 125 -16.34 49.75 18.75
C ILE A 125 -15.13 50.53 19.28
N CYS A 126 -14.79 50.34 20.54
CA CYS A 126 -13.67 51.02 21.19
C CYS A 126 -12.69 50.01 21.80
N TYR A 127 -11.48 50.47 22.08
CA TYR A 127 -10.57 49.75 22.96
C TYR A 127 -11.16 49.57 24.36
N TYR A 128 -10.65 48.58 25.09
CA TYR A 128 -10.99 48.33 26.49
C TYR A 128 -9.73 48.20 27.35
N ASP A 129 -9.86 48.57 28.62
CA ASP A 129 -8.78 48.50 29.60
C ASP A 129 -8.45 47.03 29.97
N THR A 130 -7.45 46.86 30.82
CA THR A 130 -6.99 45.60 31.39
C THR A 130 -8.03 44.92 32.27
N ASP A 131 -9.10 45.62 32.66
CA ASP A 131 -10.25 45.05 33.35
C ASP A 131 -11.30 44.43 32.40
N HIS A 132 -11.06 44.52 31.08
CA HIS A 132 -11.88 44.01 29.98
C HIS A 132 -13.31 44.59 29.92
N LYS A 133 -13.61 45.59 30.73
CA LYS A 133 -14.94 46.17 30.94
C LYS A 133 -14.98 47.66 30.64
N THR A 134 -13.96 48.40 31.07
CA THR A 134 -13.89 49.84 30.91
C THR A 134 -13.49 50.16 29.47
N GLU A 135 -14.36 50.87 28.76
CA GLU A 135 -14.10 51.32 27.38
C GLU A 135 -13.22 52.58 27.37
N LEU A 136 -12.19 52.54 26.54
CA LEU A 136 -11.16 53.57 26.44
C LEU A 136 -11.46 54.51 25.25
N THR A 137 -12.52 55.30 25.38
CA THR A 137 -13.01 56.19 24.31
C THR A 137 -12.01 57.29 23.92
N GLU A 138 -11.09 57.66 24.82
CA GLU A 138 -10.02 58.63 24.58
C GLU A 138 -9.01 58.19 23.50
N TRP A 139 -8.90 56.87 23.26
CA TRP A 139 -8.01 56.29 22.23
C TRP A 139 -8.68 56.20 20.86
N GLY A 140 -9.90 56.74 20.72
CA GLY A 140 -10.71 56.68 19.51
C GLY A 140 -11.55 55.41 19.42
N CYS A 141 -12.67 55.52 18.73
CA CYS A 141 -13.59 54.42 18.45
C CYS A 141 -13.87 54.36 16.95
N TRP A 142 -14.19 53.16 16.47
CA TRP A 142 -14.57 52.91 15.09
C TRP A 142 -16.08 52.76 14.95
N ASP A 143 -16.57 53.11 13.77
CA ASP A 143 -17.90 52.72 13.34
C ASP A 143 -17.93 51.20 13.12
N SER A 144 -19.00 50.54 13.54
CA SER A 144 -19.10 49.09 13.33
C SER A 144 -19.22 48.75 11.85
N ILE A 145 -18.50 47.71 11.45
CA ILE A 145 -18.56 47.15 10.10
C ILE A 145 -19.52 45.95 10.13
N PRO A 146 -20.59 45.93 9.30
CA PRO A 146 -21.45 44.78 9.15
C PRO A 146 -20.64 43.53 8.81
N CYS A 147 -20.84 42.46 9.56
CA CYS A 147 -20.09 41.21 9.48
C CYS A 147 -21.02 40.00 9.39
N THR A 148 -20.49 38.90 8.87
CA THR A 148 -21.03 37.55 9.00
C THR A 148 -20.17 36.76 9.99
N VAL A 149 -20.80 35.86 10.74
CA VAL A 149 -20.08 34.96 11.66
C VAL A 149 -19.42 33.83 10.87
N PHE A 150 -18.16 33.53 11.17
CA PHE A 150 -17.45 32.36 10.67
C PHE A 150 -16.55 31.81 11.79
N GLY A 151 -16.92 30.68 12.39
CA GLY A 151 -16.32 30.23 13.63
C GLY A 151 -16.56 31.24 14.76
N TYR A 152 -15.48 31.57 15.47
CA TYR A 152 -15.43 32.68 16.42
C TYR A 152 -14.83 33.95 15.79
N ASP A 153 -14.84 34.06 14.46
CA ASP A 153 -14.34 35.23 13.72
C ASP A 153 -15.49 36.04 13.10
N CYS A 154 -15.39 37.37 13.17
CA CYS A 154 -16.27 38.29 12.47
C CYS A 154 -15.68 38.66 11.10
N VAL A 155 -16.36 38.26 10.03
CA VAL A 155 -15.91 38.49 8.66
C VAL A 155 -16.70 39.64 8.02
N PRO A 156 -16.06 40.74 7.58
CA PRO A 156 -16.74 41.90 6.99
C PRO A 156 -17.68 41.54 5.83
N ALA A 157 -18.78 42.27 5.67
CA ALA A 157 -19.70 42.09 4.55
C ALA A 157 -19.17 42.69 3.23
N ASP A 158 -18.38 43.77 3.31
CA ASP A 158 -17.77 44.39 2.13
C ASP A 158 -16.72 43.48 1.48
N SER A 159 -16.70 43.45 0.16
CA SER A 159 -15.86 42.53 -0.62
C SER A 159 -14.36 42.77 -0.48
N SER A 160 -13.91 44.02 -0.33
CA SER A 160 -12.48 44.35 -0.21
C SER A 160 -11.98 44.00 1.19
N ASP A 161 -12.73 44.43 2.21
CA ASP A 161 -12.39 44.21 3.61
C ASP A 161 -12.47 42.72 3.99
N ARG A 162 -13.48 42.01 3.47
CA ARG A 162 -13.62 40.56 3.61
C ARG A 162 -12.38 39.83 3.11
N LYS A 163 -11.84 40.23 1.96
CA LYS A 163 -10.64 39.58 1.40
C LYS A 163 -9.46 39.68 2.36
N ASN A 164 -9.18 40.87 2.88
CA ASN A 164 -8.02 41.08 3.75
C ASN A 164 -8.11 40.22 5.03
N VAL A 165 -9.30 40.16 5.63
CA VAL A 165 -9.55 39.32 6.82
C VAL A 165 -9.45 37.83 6.49
N LEU A 166 -10.02 37.39 5.36
CA LEU A 166 -9.94 35.98 4.95
C LEU A 166 -8.51 35.53 4.60
N ASP A 167 -7.68 36.41 4.04
CA ASP A 167 -6.27 36.11 3.74
C ASP A 167 -5.47 35.83 5.03
N GLU A 168 -5.75 36.58 6.12
CA GLU A 168 -5.16 36.33 7.44
C GLU A 168 -5.69 35.05 8.08
N ILE A 169 -7.02 34.91 8.10
CA ILE A 169 -7.70 33.74 8.65
C ILE A 169 -7.16 32.47 7.97
N TYR A 170 -7.10 32.41 6.64
CA TYR A 170 -6.63 31.23 5.88
C TYR A 170 -5.11 31.10 5.74
N ALA A 171 -4.32 31.82 6.53
CA ALA A 171 -2.89 31.53 6.63
C ALA A 171 -2.66 30.06 7.06
N THR A 172 -1.65 29.40 6.49
CA THR A 172 -1.45 27.94 6.64
C THR A 172 -1.42 27.47 8.09
N ILE A 173 -0.74 28.21 8.98
CA ILE A 173 -0.67 27.85 10.39
C ILE A 173 -2.02 28.01 11.11
N GLN A 174 -2.81 29.00 10.73
CA GLN A 174 -4.14 29.24 11.29
C GLN A 174 -5.13 28.16 10.86
N ILE A 175 -5.02 27.66 9.62
CA ILE A 175 -5.80 26.49 9.17
C ILE A 175 -5.50 25.28 10.05
N LEU A 176 -4.23 25.02 10.34
CA LEU A 176 -3.84 23.89 11.19
C LEU A 176 -4.33 24.03 12.63
N ARG A 177 -4.23 25.23 13.22
CA ARG A 177 -4.75 25.51 14.57
C ARG A 177 -6.26 25.31 14.63
N ARG A 178 -7.01 25.94 13.73
CA ARG A 178 -8.48 25.91 13.74
C ARG A 178 -9.00 24.52 13.42
N GLY A 179 -8.37 23.78 12.51
CA GLY A 179 -8.66 22.37 12.31
C GLY A 179 -8.41 21.49 13.55
N ALA A 180 -7.40 21.83 14.37
CA ALA A 180 -7.20 21.18 15.67
C ALA A 180 -8.22 21.62 16.73
N GLY A 181 -8.71 22.86 16.68
CA GLY A 181 -9.83 23.34 17.49
C GLY A 181 -11.14 22.64 17.14
N ASP A 182 -11.49 22.56 15.86
CA ASP A 182 -12.68 21.87 15.34
C ASP A 182 -12.71 20.39 15.77
N LEU A 183 -11.53 19.76 15.84
CA LEU A 183 -11.37 18.39 16.33
C LEU A 183 -11.77 18.23 17.80
N LEU A 184 -11.46 19.22 18.65
CA LEU A 184 -11.86 19.22 20.05
C LEU A 184 -13.37 19.45 20.21
N LEU A 185 -13.96 20.27 19.34
CA LEU A 185 -15.40 20.53 19.35
C LEU A 185 -16.22 19.32 18.89
N VAL A 186 -15.76 18.60 17.85
CA VAL A 186 -16.57 17.59 17.16
C VAL A 186 -16.06 16.15 17.35
N TRP A 187 -15.56 15.85 18.56
CA TRP A 187 -15.02 14.53 18.88
C TRP A 187 -16.04 13.38 18.71
N TYR A 188 -17.34 13.64 18.90
CA TYR A 188 -18.40 12.62 18.82
C TYR A 188 -18.57 12.07 17.40
N ALA A 189 -18.49 12.92 16.36
CA ALA A 189 -18.63 12.48 14.97
C ALA A 189 -17.47 11.57 14.56
N ILE A 190 -16.26 11.89 15.03
CA ILE A 190 -15.08 11.06 14.82
C ILE A 190 -15.22 9.72 15.53
N VAL A 191 -15.69 9.72 16.78
CA VAL A 191 -15.95 8.48 17.52
C VAL A 191 -16.96 7.61 16.78
N ALA A 192 -18.03 8.20 16.23
CA ALA A 192 -18.99 7.47 15.41
C ALA A 192 -18.35 6.84 14.16
N GLY A 193 -17.51 7.60 13.44
CA GLY A 193 -16.75 7.07 12.30
C GLY A 193 -15.81 5.92 12.69
N VAL A 194 -15.09 6.04 13.81
CA VAL A 194 -14.19 5.00 14.35
C VAL A 194 -14.98 3.75 14.75
N ILE A 195 -16.11 3.90 15.43
CA ILE A 195 -16.99 2.77 15.79
C ILE A 195 -17.46 2.07 14.51
N CYS A 196 -17.87 2.82 13.49
CA CYS A 196 -18.33 2.24 12.23
C CYS A 196 -17.21 1.43 11.54
N ALA A 197 -15.99 1.98 11.50
CA ALA A 197 -14.82 1.27 10.97
C ALA A 197 -14.48 0.00 11.77
N CYS A 198 -14.57 0.04 13.10
CA CYS A 198 -14.39 -1.13 13.97
C CYS A 198 -15.46 -2.20 13.72
N VAL A 199 -16.74 -1.81 13.62
CA VAL A 199 -17.85 -2.73 13.31
C VAL A 199 -17.66 -3.39 11.95
N HIS A 200 -17.34 -2.60 10.91
CA HIS A 200 -17.01 -3.14 9.58
C HIS A 200 -15.81 -4.09 9.64
N GLY A 201 -14.78 -3.78 10.43
CA GLY A 201 -13.64 -4.66 10.66
C GLY A 201 -13.98 -5.97 11.35
N VAL A 202 -14.90 -5.96 12.31
CA VAL A 202 -15.40 -7.19 12.96
C VAL A 202 -16.20 -8.04 11.97
N VAL A 203 -17.12 -7.42 11.20
CA VAL A 203 -17.87 -8.12 10.14
C VAL A 203 -16.93 -8.75 9.13
N PHE A 204 -15.91 -8.00 8.72
CA PHE A 204 -14.85 -8.47 7.84
C PHE A 204 -14.17 -9.72 8.39
N PHE A 205 -13.71 -9.70 9.65
CA PHE A 205 -13.09 -10.88 10.28
C PHE A 205 -14.01 -12.10 10.30
N PHE A 206 -15.31 -11.92 10.61
CA PHE A 206 -16.28 -13.02 10.58
C PHE A 206 -16.51 -13.56 9.16
N ALA A 207 -16.46 -12.70 8.14
CA ALA A 207 -16.58 -13.14 6.74
C ALA A 207 -15.46 -14.10 6.32
N PHE A 208 -14.23 -13.97 6.86
CA PHE A 208 -13.13 -14.92 6.59
C PHE A 208 -13.33 -16.29 7.22
N ARG A 209 -14.29 -16.45 8.13
CA ARG A 209 -14.59 -17.76 8.71
C ARG A 209 -15.28 -18.69 7.74
N ASN A 210 -15.98 -18.14 6.76
CA ASN A 210 -16.75 -18.92 5.81
C ASN A 210 -16.24 -18.74 4.39
N GLU A 211 -15.55 -19.77 3.89
CA GLU A 211 -14.98 -19.80 2.54
C GLU A 211 -16.02 -19.49 1.46
N LYS A 212 -17.28 -19.95 1.63
CA LYS A 212 -18.37 -19.71 0.67
C LYS A 212 -18.84 -18.25 0.64
N PHE A 213 -18.62 -17.53 1.73
CA PHE A 213 -19.07 -16.14 1.88
C PHE A 213 -18.01 -15.14 1.41
N MET A 214 -16.72 -15.53 1.43
CA MET A 214 -15.59 -14.67 1.10
C MET A 214 -15.71 -14.02 -0.30
N MET A 215 -16.11 -14.77 -1.32
CA MET A 215 -16.23 -14.22 -2.68
C MET A 215 -17.36 -13.18 -2.78
N ARG A 216 -18.51 -13.45 -2.16
CA ARG A 216 -19.63 -12.49 -2.09
C ARG A 216 -19.23 -11.23 -1.36
N PHE A 217 -18.45 -11.37 -0.28
CA PHE A 217 -17.97 -10.25 0.52
C PHE A 217 -16.96 -9.38 -0.23
N LEU A 218 -16.04 -9.98 -0.99
CA LEU A 218 -15.11 -9.22 -1.83
C LEU A 218 -15.84 -8.39 -2.91
N VAL A 219 -16.88 -8.96 -3.53
CA VAL A 219 -17.72 -8.22 -4.48
C VAL A 219 -18.50 -7.11 -3.77
N ALA A 220 -19.08 -7.39 -2.60
CA ALA A 220 -19.75 -6.39 -1.79
C ALA A 220 -18.82 -5.23 -1.42
N ALA A 221 -17.58 -5.51 -1.02
CA ALA A 221 -16.58 -4.50 -0.71
C ALA A 221 -16.26 -3.59 -1.92
N ILE A 222 -16.15 -4.16 -3.12
CA ILE A 222 -15.94 -3.36 -4.35
C ILE A 222 -17.12 -2.41 -4.60
N VAL A 223 -18.35 -2.91 -4.44
CA VAL A 223 -19.57 -2.11 -4.61
C VAL A 223 -19.65 -1.01 -3.55
N GLU A 224 -19.37 -1.35 -2.30
CA GLU A 224 -19.40 -0.43 -1.15
C GLU A 224 -18.37 0.70 -1.31
N ILE A 225 -17.15 0.39 -1.76
CA ILE A 225 -16.13 1.42 -2.09
C ILE A 225 -16.69 2.37 -3.16
N GLY A 226 -17.31 1.84 -4.22
CA GLY A 226 -17.93 2.67 -5.26
C GLY A 226 -19.02 3.58 -4.70
N ILE A 227 -19.88 3.07 -3.82
CA ILE A 227 -20.93 3.84 -3.14
C ILE A 227 -20.32 4.94 -2.27
N PHE A 228 -19.33 4.62 -1.43
CA PHE A 228 -18.67 5.62 -0.58
C PHE A 228 -18.02 6.71 -1.42
N LEU A 229 -17.29 6.37 -2.48
CA LEU A 229 -16.67 7.38 -3.34
C LEU A 229 -17.72 8.30 -4.00
N LEU A 230 -18.87 7.75 -4.42
CA LEU A 230 -19.98 8.55 -4.95
C LEU A 230 -20.58 9.49 -3.89
N ILE A 231 -20.81 8.98 -2.67
CA ILE A 231 -21.28 9.79 -1.55
C ILE A 231 -20.28 10.90 -1.23
N ILE A 232 -18.98 10.61 -1.21
CA ILE A 232 -17.92 11.59 -0.95
C ILE A 232 -17.93 12.71 -2.01
N VAL A 233 -18.15 12.39 -3.30
CA VAL A 233 -18.34 13.42 -4.33
C VAL A 233 -19.51 14.33 -4.00
N LEU A 234 -20.67 13.76 -3.64
CA LEU A 234 -21.86 14.54 -3.26
C LEU A 234 -21.60 15.41 -2.02
N LEU A 235 -20.89 14.88 -1.01
CA LEU A 235 -20.53 15.62 0.19
C LEU A 235 -19.54 16.75 -0.10
N PHE A 236 -18.56 16.55 -0.99
CA PHE A 236 -17.68 17.64 -1.42
C PHE A 236 -18.44 18.74 -2.17
N PHE A 237 -19.42 18.39 -3.00
CA PHE A 237 -20.27 19.39 -3.65
C PHE A 237 -21.18 20.12 -2.65
N ALA A 238 -21.74 19.42 -1.67
CA ALA A 238 -22.55 20.02 -0.62
C ALA A 238 -21.72 20.97 0.25
N ASP A 239 -20.56 20.52 0.74
CA ASP A 239 -19.65 21.35 1.56
C ASP A 239 -19.08 22.52 0.75
N TYR A 240 -18.78 22.31 -0.54
CA TYR A 240 -18.44 23.40 -1.46
C TYR A 240 -19.52 24.48 -1.45
N LYS A 241 -20.79 24.10 -1.64
CA LYS A 241 -21.90 25.04 -1.70
C LYS A 241 -22.09 25.77 -0.37
N ILE A 242 -22.11 25.05 0.76
CA ILE A 242 -22.24 25.65 2.09
C ILE A 242 -21.09 26.63 2.36
N THR A 243 -19.86 26.23 2.07
CA THR A 243 -18.67 27.06 2.25
C THR A 243 -18.64 28.26 1.30
N TYR A 244 -19.13 28.08 0.07
CA TYR A 244 -19.31 29.16 -0.89
C TYR A 244 -20.32 30.18 -0.37
N ASP A 245 -21.50 29.75 0.05
CA ASP A 245 -22.56 30.64 0.52
C ASP A 245 -22.15 31.42 1.79
N MET A 246 -21.35 30.82 2.68
CA MET A 246 -20.82 31.49 3.88
C MET A 246 -19.73 32.53 3.55
N LEU A 247 -18.79 32.19 2.67
CA LEU A 247 -17.60 33.01 2.41
C LEU A 247 -17.82 34.04 1.29
N CYS A 248 -18.68 33.74 0.33
CA CYS A 248 -18.83 34.49 -0.91
C CYS A 248 -20.16 35.24 -0.92
N SER A 249 -20.13 36.51 -0.51
CA SER A 249 -21.25 37.41 -0.77
C SER A 249 -21.22 37.80 -2.26
N THR A 250 -22.24 37.41 -3.02
CA THR A 250 -22.39 37.82 -4.42
C THR A 250 -22.91 39.26 -4.48
N GLN A 251 -22.06 40.19 -4.90
CA GLN A 251 -22.43 41.57 -5.12
C GLN A 251 -22.69 41.78 -6.62
N ASP A 252 -23.87 42.29 -6.98
CA ASP A 252 -24.29 42.58 -8.36
C ASP A 252 -24.18 41.41 -9.35
N GLY A 253 -24.27 40.17 -8.86
CA GLY A 253 -24.19 38.95 -9.68
C GLY A 253 -22.79 38.64 -10.21
N VAL A 254 -21.74 39.30 -9.69
CA VAL A 254 -20.34 39.03 -10.02
C VAL A 254 -19.66 38.33 -8.86
N ASP A 255 -19.10 37.15 -9.12
CA ASP A 255 -18.36 36.41 -8.10
C ASP A 255 -17.10 37.16 -7.67
N PRO A 256 -16.88 37.39 -6.37
CA PRO A 256 -15.70 38.08 -5.89
C PRO A 256 -14.41 37.35 -6.25
N LYS A 257 -13.35 38.09 -6.62
CA LYS A 257 -12.07 37.48 -7.03
C LYS A 257 -11.44 36.59 -5.95
N TYR A 258 -11.63 36.90 -4.66
CA TYR A 258 -11.10 36.09 -3.56
C TYR A 258 -11.75 34.71 -3.45
N CYS A 259 -13.02 34.57 -3.89
CA CYS A 259 -13.71 33.29 -3.92
C CYS A 259 -13.10 32.30 -4.92
N LYS A 260 -12.38 32.80 -5.94
CA LYS A 260 -11.64 31.96 -6.89
C LYS A 260 -10.35 31.37 -6.32
N HIS A 261 -9.91 31.79 -5.14
CA HIS A 261 -8.69 31.29 -4.50
C HIS A 261 -8.90 30.82 -3.05
N GLY A 262 -10.16 30.66 -2.64
CA GLY A 262 -10.54 30.23 -1.29
C GLY A 262 -10.75 28.72 -1.13
N PRO A 263 -11.12 28.26 0.08
CA PRO A 263 -11.33 26.85 0.38
C PRO A 263 -12.49 26.20 -0.38
N SER A 264 -13.50 26.99 -0.78
CA SER A 264 -14.61 26.51 -1.62
C SER A 264 -14.09 25.94 -2.95
N LEU A 265 -13.19 26.64 -3.65
CA LEU A 265 -12.56 26.09 -4.85
C LEU A 265 -11.80 24.78 -4.55
N GLY A 266 -11.13 24.69 -3.41
CA GLY A 266 -10.46 23.45 -2.96
C GLY A 266 -11.42 22.27 -2.87
N LEU A 267 -12.59 22.44 -2.26
CA LEU A 267 -13.64 21.42 -2.16
C LEU A 267 -14.19 21.03 -3.53
N PHE A 268 -14.40 22.00 -4.42
CA PHE A 268 -14.82 21.75 -5.81
C PHE A 268 -13.77 20.91 -6.56
N ILE A 269 -12.49 21.27 -6.47
CA ILE A 269 -11.40 20.50 -7.08
C ILE A 269 -11.35 19.08 -6.49
N LEU A 270 -11.49 18.91 -5.18
CA LEU A 270 -11.52 17.60 -4.52
C LEU A 270 -12.67 16.72 -5.03
N ALA A 271 -13.83 17.28 -5.34
CA ALA A 271 -14.92 16.55 -5.96
C ALA A 271 -14.52 15.97 -7.33
N PHE A 272 -13.90 16.76 -8.22
CA PHE A 272 -13.40 16.27 -9.52
C PHE A 272 -12.27 15.26 -9.39
N LEU A 273 -11.34 15.48 -8.45
CA LEU A 273 -10.28 14.51 -8.17
C LEU A 273 -10.86 13.18 -7.71
N THR A 274 -11.93 13.20 -6.90
CA THR A 274 -12.61 11.98 -6.44
C THR A 274 -13.29 11.24 -7.59
N ILE A 275 -13.87 11.95 -8.57
CA ILE A 275 -14.37 11.33 -9.82
C ILE A 275 -13.23 10.65 -10.58
N GLY A 276 -12.06 11.29 -10.67
CA GLY A 276 -10.85 10.69 -11.24
C GLY A 276 -10.41 9.42 -10.49
N ILE A 277 -10.49 9.43 -9.16
CA ILE A 277 -10.21 8.26 -8.30
C ILE A 277 -11.21 7.13 -8.57
N ILE A 278 -12.50 7.43 -8.78
CA ILE A 278 -13.50 6.43 -9.16
C ILE A 278 -13.14 5.77 -10.48
N LEU A 279 -12.80 6.55 -11.50
CA LEU A 279 -12.38 6.01 -12.81
C LEU A 279 -11.11 5.17 -12.70
N PHE A 280 -10.13 5.63 -11.93
CA PHE A 280 -8.91 4.89 -11.65
C PHE A 280 -9.22 3.57 -10.91
N PHE A 281 -10.08 3.60 -9.90
CA PHE A 281 -10.51 2.42 -9.16
C PHE A 281 -11.19 1.40 -10.07
N LEU A 282 -12.13 1.82 -10.93
CA LEU A 282 -12.77 0.95 -11.92
C LEU A 282 -11.75 0.35 -12.90
N CYS A 283 -10.76 1.13 -13.33
CA CYS A 283 -9.66 0.64 -14.15
C CYS A 283 -8.82 -0.42 -13.42
N GLN A 284 -8.48 -0.21 -12.14
CA GLN A 284 -7.78 -1.21 -11.33
C GLN A 284 -8.59 -2.50 -11.19
N ILE A 285 -9.89 -2.42 -10.91
CA ILE A 285 -10.77 -3.60 -10.83
C ILE A 285 -10.79 -4.37 -12.16
N TYR A 286 -10.85 -3.66 -13.30
CA TYR A 286 -10.79 -4.28 -14.62
C TYR A 286 -9.46 -5.03 -14.85
N ILE A 287 -8.33 -4.41 -14.51
CA ILE A 287 -6.99 -4.99 -14.67
C ILE A 287 -6.80 -6.21 -13.76
N PHE A 288 -7.32 -6.17 -12.53
CA PHE A 288 -7.14 -7.23 -11.54
C PHE A 288 -8.19 -8.35 -11.62
N LYS A 289 -9.26 -8.16 -12.40
CA LYS A 289 -10.29 -9.18 -12.67
C LYS A 289 -9.74 -10.60 -12.92
N PRO A 290 -8.76 -10.82 -13.82
CA PRO A 290 -8.23 -12.17 -14.07
C PRO A 290 -7.55 -12.79 -12.84
N LYS A 291 -6.99 -11.97 -11.95
CA LYS A 291 -6.25 -12.42 -10.76
C LYS A 291 -7.13 -12.66 -9.53
N MET A 292 -8.41 -12.27 -9.57
CA MET A 292 -9.30 -12.37 -8.41
C MET A 292 -9.52 -13.82 -7.96
N LYS A 293 -9.64 -14.77 -8.89
CA LYS A 293 -9.82 -16.20 -8.55
C LYS A 293 -8.62 -16.74 -7.76
N LEU A 294 -7.40 -16.41 -8.21
CA LEU A 294 -6.18 -16.78 -7.54
C LEU A 294 -6.10 -16.16 -6.14
N SER A 295 -6.46 -14.87 -6.02
CA SER A 295 -6.48 -14.19 -4.74
C SER A 295 -7.41 -14.86 -3.72
N ILE A 296 -8.64 -15.21 -4.11
CA ILE A 296 -9.61 -15.89 -3.24
C ILE A 296 -9.04 -17.21 -2.73
N GLU A 297 -8.42 -18.00 -3.62
CA GLU A 297 -7.82 -19.27 -3.24
C GLU A 297 -6.65 -19.08 -2.26
N MET A 298 -5.80 -18.06 -2.45
CA MET A 298 -4.72 -17.75 -1.50
C MET A 298 -5.24 -17.33 -0.13
N VAL A 299 -6.31 -16.53 -0.10
CA VAL A 299 -6.91 -16.11 1.17
C VAL A 299 -7.60 -17.28 1.88
N LYS A 300 -8.22 -18.21 1.14
CA LYS A 300 -8.77 -19.46 1.69
C LYS A 300 -7.71 -20.27 2.46
N HIS A 301 -6.53 -20.48 1.87
CA HIS A 301 -5.44 -21.21 2.55
C HIS A 301 -4.92 -20.47 3.79
N THR A 302 -5.00 -19.14 3.78
CA THR A 302 -4.62 -18.29 4.91
C THR A 302 -5.58 -18.40 6.10
N CYS A 303 -6.86 -18.73 5.85
CA CYS A 303 -7.84 -18.88 6.91
C CYS A 303 -7.53 -20.07 7.83
N LYS A 304 -6.94 -21.17 7.32
CA LYS A 304 -6.65 -22.37 8.12
C LYS A 304 -5.83 -22.10 9.39
N PRO A 305 -4.62 -21.47 9.32
CA PRO A 305 -3.85 -21.14 10.53
C PRO A 305 -4.57 -20.14 11.43
N ILE A 306 -5.29 -19.16 10.88
CA ILE A 306 -6.01 -18.14 11.64
C ILE A 306 -7.06 -18.77 12.56
N HIS A 307 -7.81 -19.76 12.04
CA HIS A 307 -8.82 -20.49 12.82
C HIS A 307 -8.24 -21.46 13.84
N ARG A 308 -6.97 -21.86 13.71
CA ARG A 308 -6.31 -22.77 14.65
C ARG A 308 -5.56 -22.04 15.75
N ILE A 309 -5.20 -20.79 15.51
CA ILE A 309 -4.54 -19.92 16.47
C ILE A 309 -5.60 -19.02 17.10
N ASP A 310 -6.47 -19.57 17.96
CA ASP A 310 -7.62 -18.86 18.55
C ASP A 310 -7.23 -17.56 19.29
N LYS A 311 -6.00 -17.47 19.79
CA LYS A 311 -5.49 -16.26 20.45
C LYS A 311 -5.17 -15.12 19.48
N LEU A 312 -5.19 -15.37 18.17
CA LEU A 312 -4.91 -14.37 17.14
C LEU A 312 -5.97 -13.27 17.12
N TYR A 313 -7.24 -13.63 17.33
CA TYR A 313 -8.34 -12.66 17.40
C TYR A 313 -8.14 -11.66 18.54
N TRP A 314 -7.82 -12.17 19.74
CA TRP A 314 -7.54 -11.34 20.90
C TRP A 314 -6.30 -10.47 20.71
N TYR A 315 -5.27 -11.00 20.04
CA TYR A 315 -4.08 -10.24 19.69
C TYR A 315 -4.43 -9.05 18.78
N ILE A 316 -5.20 -9.27 17.71
CA ILE A 316 -5.61 -8.21 16.78
C ILE A 316 -6.44 -7.15 17.51
N ALA A 317 -7.44 -7.57 18.29
CA ALA A 317 -8.24 -6.65 19.08
C ALA A 317 -7.35 -5.80 20.00
N SER A 318 -6.41 -6.42 20.71
CA SER A 318 -5.48 -5.68 21.58
C SER A 318 -4.62 -4.68 20.82
N GLN A 319 -4.17 -5.00 19.60
CA GLN A 319 -3.38 -4.09 18.76
C GLN A 319 -4.22 -2.90 18.28
N VAL A 320 -5.50 -3.12 17.93
CA VAL A 320 -6.41 -2.02 17.59
C VAL A 320 -6.60 -1.09 18.79
N PHE A 321 -6.88 -1.62 19.98
CA PHE A 321 -7.05 -0.80 21.18
C PHE A 321 -5.79 -0.03 21.57
N ILE A 322 -4.62 -0.70 21.59
CA ILE A 322 -3.33 -0.05 21.90
C ILE A 322 -3.03 1.05 20.89
N GLY A 323 -3.21 0.77 19.61
CA GLY A 323 -2.90 1.72 18.57
C GLY A 323 -3.86 2.91 18.52
N LEU A 324 -5.16 2.70 18.76
CA LEU A 324 -6.12 3.80 18.93
C LEU A 324 -5.76 4.67 20.13
N PHE A 325 -5.41 4.05 21.27
CA PHE A 325 -4.96 4.79 22.45
C PHE A 325 -3.70 5.63 22.18
N VAL A 326 -2.70 5.03 21.53
CA VAL A 326 -1.46 5.71 21.14
C VAL A 326 -1.73 6.86 20.16
N LEU A 327 -2.57 6.64 19.15
CA LEU A 327 -2.98 7.68 18.20
C LEU A 327 -3.68 8.82 18.91
N SER A 328 -4.69 8.54 19.74
CA SER A 328 -5.42 9.57 20.49
C SER A 328 -4.47 10.43 21.33
N ILE A 329 -3.49 9.82 22.02
CA ILE A 329 -2.47 10.58 22.77
C ILE A 329 -1.64 11.47 21.84
N PHE A 330 -1.14 10.93 20.73
CA PHE A 330 -0.34 11.71 19.80
C PHE A 330 -1.08 12.90 19.21
N ILE A 331 -2.39 12.75 19.03
CA ILE A 331 -3.22 13.77 18.44
C ILE A 331 -3.43 14.89 19.43
N LEU A 332 -3.67 14.56 20.70
CA LEU A 332 -3.69 15.55 21.78
C LEU A 332 -2.33 16.27 21.84
N ILE A 333 -1.21 15.56 21.77
CA ILE A 333 0.13 16.18 21.77
C ILE A 333 0.30 17.12 20.56
N ILE A 334 -0.15 16.76 19.36
CA ILE A 334 -0.10 17.64 18.18
C ILE A 334 -0.95 18.88 18.40
N ALA A 335 -2.18 18.74 18.92
CA ALA A 335 -3.04 19.88 19.24
C ALA A 335 -2.36 20.83 20.24
N TRP A 336 -1.84 20.29 21.35
CA TRP A 336 -1.06 21.06 22.33
C TRP A 336 0.19 21.70 21.73
N THR A 337 0.84 21.06 20.76
CA THR A 337 2.00 21.66 20.09
C THR A 337 1.60 22.83 19.20
N LEU A 338 0.44 22.74 18.54
CA LEU A 338 -0.10 23.82 17.70
C LEU A 338 -0.57 25.03 18.51
N SER A 339 -0.92 24.83 19.78
CA SER A 339 -1.32 25.92 20.67
C SER A 339 -0.15 26.72 21.25
N MET A 340 1.08 26.23 21.11
CA MET A 340 2.26 26.98 21.52
C MET A 340 2.48 28.20 20.64
N GLY A 341 2.75 29.36 21.24
CA GLY A 341 3.10 30.58 20.52
C GLY A 341 3.76 31.60 21.43
N SER A 342 4.86 32.20 20.99
CA SER A 342 5.52 33.30 21.69
C SER A 342 4.87 34.62 21.28
N THR A 343 4.74 35.58 22.19
CA THR A 343 4.25 36.91 21.83
C THR A 343 5.40 37.81 21.34
N GLU A 344 5.23 38.39 20.16
CA GLU A 344 6.08 39.46 19.62
C GLU A 344 5.42 40.80 19.92
N THR A 345 6.13 41.67 20.64
CA THR A 345 5.62 42.99 21.01
C THR A 345 6.07 44.02 19.98
N LEU A 346 5.10 44.70 19.37
CA LEU A 346 5.28 45.77 18.40
C LEU A 346 4.93 47.11 19.07
N LEU A 347 5.89 48.02 19.14
CA LEU A 347 5.65 49.36 19.67
C LEU A 347 4.72 50.13 18.71
N ASN A 348 3.60 50.57 19.23
CA ASN A 348 2.63 51.38 18.49
C ASN A 348 2.01 52.42 19.42
N ASN A 349 2.42 53.68 19.26
CA ASN A 349 1.90 54.79 20.08
C ASN A 349 0.42 55.13 19.81
N LYS A 350 -0.23 54.45 18.86
CA LYS A 350 -1.64 54.64 18.52
C LYS A 350 -2.58 53.67 19.24
N VAL A 351 -2.05 52.77 20.08
CA VAL A 351 -2.86 51.83 20.86
C VAL A 351 -2.67 52.05 22.36
N PRO A 352 -3.70 51.76 23.19
CA PRO A 352 -3.56 51.84 24.64
C PRO A 352 -2.39 50.99 25.14
N GLY A 353 -1.55 51.57 25.99
CA GLY A 353 -0.33 50.92 26.48
C GLY A 353 0.87 50.98 25.53
N GLY A 354 0.72 51.53 24.31
CA GLY A 354 1.83 51.76 23.39
C GLY A 354 2.40 50.51 22.71
N GLU A 355 1.75 49.36 22.87
CA GLU A 355 2.26 48.04 22.46
C GLU A 355 1.12 47.16 21.88
N ILE A 356 1.37 46.53 20.73
CA ILE A 356 0.55 45.47 20.16
C ILE A 356 1.31 44.15 20.34
N LYS A 357 0.62 43.09 20.75
CA LYS A 357 1.21 41.75 20.87
C LYS A 357 0.64 40.83 19.80
N ASN A 358 1.52 40.29 18.96
CA ASN A 358 1.17 39.29 17.96
C ASN A 358 1.69 37.92 18.35
N ILE A 359 0.92 36.87 18.07
CA ILE A 359 1.37 35.50 18.29
C ILE A 359 2.32 35.08 17.17
N LYS A 360 3.57 34.84 17.52
CA LYS A 360 4.62 34.36 16.62
C LYS A 360 4.94 32.90 16.87
N TYR A 361 5.12 32.17 15.77
CA TYR A 361 5.60 30.80 15.80
C TYR A 361 7.11 30.74 15.58
N ASP A 362 7.84 30.62 16.68
CA ASP A 362 9.29 30.51 16.66
C ASP A 362 9.79 29.28 15.91
N THR A 363 11.02 29.39 15.41
CA THR A 363 11.72 28.29 14.73
C THR A 363 11.79 27.04 15.62
N SER A 364 11.98 27.21 16.93
CA SER A 364 11.99 26.11 17.91
C SER A 364 10.66 25.36 17.94
N ASN A 365 9.52 26.06 17.97
CA ASN A 365 8.19 25.45 17.99
C ASN A 365 7.94 24.62 16.72
N LYS A 366 8.41 25.11 15.56
CA LYS A 366 8.33 24.36 14.29
C LYS A 366 9.14 23.07 14.32
N TRP A 367 10.36 23.09 14.86
CA TRP A 367 11.17 21.88 15.01
C TRP A 367 10.59 20.88 16.01
N ILE A 368 9.99 21.37 17.10
CA ILE A 368 9.27 20.52 18.06
C ILE A 368 8.10 19.84 17.36
N LEU A 369 7.29 20.58 16.59
CA LEU A 369 6.18 20.01 15.82
C LEU A 369 6.65 18.93 14.84
N LEU A 370 7.72 19.19 14.09
CA LEU A 370 8.29 18.21 13.16
C LEU A 370 8.82 16.96 13.90
N PHE A 371 9.44 17.14 15.06
CA PHE A 371 9.92 16.04 15.88
C PHE A 371 8.76 15.21 16.45
N VAL A 372 7.69 15.85 16.94
CA VAL A 372 6.46 15.18 17.38
C VAL A 372 5.89 14.34 16.24
N ILE A 373 5.69 14.93 15.06
CA ILE A 373 5.15 14.25 13.87
C ILE A 373 6.02 13.05 13.49
N PHE A 374 7.34 13.21 13.49
CA PHE A 374 8.29 12.11 13.23
C PHE A 374 8.11 10.97 14.24
N MET A 375 7.98 11.29 15.53
CA MET A 375 7.77 10.28 16.57
C MET A 375 6.43 9.56 16.41
N VAL A 376 5.36 10.26 16.01
CA VAL A 376 4.06 9.63 15.72
C VAL A 376 4.21 8.56 14.64
N PHE A 377 4.75 8.92 13.47
CA PHE A 377 4.91 7.97 12.37
C PHE A 377 5.82 6.80 12.73
N TRP A 378 6.89 7.04 13.50
CA TRP A 378 7.80 5.97 13.89
C TRP A 378 7.15 4.99 14.87
N TRP A 379 6.37 5.47 15.83
CA TRP A 379 5.61 4.62 16.75
C TRP A 379 4.53 3.80 16.03
N LEU A 380 3.83 4.40 15.07
CA LEU A 380 2.82 3.67 14.30
C LEU A 380 3.44 2.52 13.51
N GLU A 381 4.57 2.77 12.83
CA GLU A 381 5.27 1.71 12.11
C GLU A 381 5.94 0.69 13.02
N PHE A 382 6.34 1.08 14.23
CA PHE A 382 6.81 0.15 15.24
C PHE A 382 5.71 -0.83 15.68
N LEU A 383 4.48 -0.34 15.90
CA LEU A 383 3.34 -1.19 16.24
C LEU A 383 3.00 -2.17 15.11
N VAL A 384 2.98 -1.69 13.86
CA VAL A 384 2.78 -2.54 12.68
C VAL A 384 3.89 -3.59 12.58
N ALA A 385 5.16 -3.19 12.68
CA ALA A 385 6.30 -4.09 12.55
C ALA A 385 6.36 -5.19 13.65
N ILE A 386 5.98 -4.86 14.89
CA ILE A 386 5.80 -5.88 15.95
C ILE A 386 4.73 -6.88 15.53
N SER A 387 3.59 -6.40 15.03
CA SER A 387 2.51 -7.26 14.56
C SER A 387 2.97 -8.20 13.44
N GLU A 388 3.70 -7.69 12.45
CA GLU A 388 4.23 -8.50 11.34
C GLU A 388 5.17 -9.60 11.83
N PHE A 389 6.09 -9.28 12.75
CA PHE A 389 6.98 -10.27 13.35
C PHE A 389 6.18 -11.32 14.13
N VAL A 390 5.27 -10.89 15.02
CA VAL A 390 4.57 -11.78 15.94
C VAL A 390 3.70 -12.77 15.18
N ILE A 391 2.92 -12.28 14.22
CA ILE A 391 2.03 -13.09 13.38
C ILE A 391 2.86 -14.00 12.45
N GLY A 392 3.88 -13.45 11.79
CA GLY A 392 4.77 -14.21 10.91
C GLY A 392 5.45 -15.36 11.65
N GLY A 393 5.94 -15.13 12.86
CA GLY A 393 6.53 -16.16 13.72
C GLY A 393 5.51 -17.18 14.23
N ALA A 394 4.29 -16.75 14.60
CA ALA A 394 3.23 -17.67 15.02
C ALA A 394 2.79 -18.61 13.90
N ILE A 395 2.68 -18.08 12.68
CA ILE A 395 2.40 -18.89 11.48
C ILE A 395 3.59 -19.75 11.12
N GLY A 396 4.82 -19.28 11.27
CA GLY A 396 6.01 -20.12 11.12
C GLY A 396 5.98 -21.32 12.07
N PHE A 397 5.65 -21.11 13.35
CA PHE A 397 5.48 -22.21 14.31
C PHE A 397 4.39 -23.17 13.85
N TRP A 398 3.22 -22.67 13.45
CA TRP A 398 2.13 -23.48 12.94
C TRP A 398 2.50 -24.26 11.67
N TYR A 399 3.15 -23.60 10.72
CA TYR A 399 3.50 -24.13 9.39
C TYR A 399 4.54 -25.24 9.46
N PHE A 400 5.55 -25.13 10.31
CA PHE A 400 6.62 -26.13 10.41
C PHE A 400 6.39 -27.17 11.52
N ASN A 401 5.19 -27.23 12.10
CA ASN A 401 4.79 -28.33 12.98
C ASN A 401 4.05 -29.41 12.17
N ARG A 402 4.38 -30.69 12.40
CA ARG A 402 3.65 -31.83 11.81
C ARG A 402 2.25 -31.98 12.43
N GLU A 403 2.15 -31.76 13.74
CA GLU A 403 0.89 -31.86 14.48
C GLU A 403 0.23 -30.49 14.60
N LYS A 404 -0.48 -30.07 13.55
CA LYS A 404 -1.16 -28.76 13.47
C LYS A 404 -2.21 -28.53 14.56
N SER A 405 -2.74 -29.60 15.14
CA SER A 405 -3.81 -29.60 16.14
C SER A 405 -3.30 -29.39 17.58
N VAL A 406 -2.03 -29.69 17.85
CA VAL A 406 -1.46 -29.67 19.21
C VAL A 406 -0.36 -28.62 19.26
N MET A 407 -0.75 -27.36 19.46
CA MET A 407 0.21 -26.26 19.53
C MET A 407 -0.02 -25.36 20.74
N TRP A 408 0.90 -25.40 21.70
CA TRP A 408 0.83 -24.55 22.87
C TRP A 408 1.37 -23.14 22.58
N SER A 409 0.46 -22.18 22.45
CA SER A 409 0.69 -20.73 22.42
C SER A 409 1.76 -20.25 21.41
N PRO A 410 1.57 -20.45 20.09
CA PRO A 410 2.53 -19.99 19.08
C PRO A 410 2.70 -18.47 19.08
N LEU A 411 1.60 -17.73 19.28
CA LEU A 411 1.64 -16.27 19.44
C LEU A 411 2.43 -15.83 20.67
N GLY A 412 2.19 -16.46 21.83
CA GLY A 412 2.91 -16.12 23.05
C GLY A 412 4.41 -16.37 22.94
N ARG A 413 4.81 -17.47 22.28
CA ARG A 413 6.22 -17.77 21.96
C ARG A 413 6.82 -16.72 21.02
N SER A 414 6.12 -16.38 19.94
CA SER A 414 6.57 -15.37 18.98
C SER A 414 6.71 -13.98 19.63
N TYR A 415 5.73 -13.59 20.43
CA TYR A 415 5.75 -12.35 21.22
C TYR A 415 6.92 -12.31 22.21
N LYS A 416 7.15 -13.40 22.96
CA LYS A 416 8.31 -13.50 23.86
C LYS A 416 9.63 -13.38 23.09
N ASN A 417 9.72 -13.95 21.88
CA ASN A 417 10.92 -13.90 21.06
C ASN A 417 11.24 -12.48 20.60
N VAL A 418 10.24 -11.69 20.16
CA VAL A 418 10.49 -10.29 19.78
C VAL A 418 10.92 -9.47 20.99
N MET A 419 10.19 -9.54 22.10
CA MET A 419 10.46 -8.71 23.28
C MET A 419 11.83 -9.02 23.91
N ARG A 420 12.25 -10.29 23.89
CA ARG A 420 13.52 -10.70 24.52
C ARG A 420 14.73 -10.54 23.62
N TYR A 421 14.60 -10.78 22.31
CA TYR A 421 15.76 -10.92 21.42
C TYR A 421 15.75 -9.97 20.23
N HIS A 422 14.59 -9.63 19.66
CA HIS A 422 14.54 -9.00 18.33
C HIS A 422 13.91 -7.61 18.29
N ILE A 423 13.59 -7.01 19.45
CA ILE A 423 12.97 -5.68 19.52
C ILE A 423 13.82 -4.60 18.81
N GLY A 424 15.16 -4.67 18.93
CA GLY A 424 16.07 -3.74 18.23
C GLY A 424 15.98 -3.87 16.71
N SER A 425 15.85 -5.09 16.19
CA SER A 425 15.67 -5.34 14.74
C SER A 425 14.32 -4.83 14.25
N VAL A 426 13.27 -4.97 15.06
CA VAL A 426 11.93 -4.46 14.74
C VAL A 426 11.91 -2.94 14.73
N ILE A 427 12.49 -2.28 15.73
CA ILE A 427 12.64 -0.81 15.79
C ILE A 427 13.39 -0.28 14.57
N ARG A 428 14.53 -0.91 14.23
CA ARG A 428 15.34 -0.54 13.07
C ARG A 428 14.54 -0.67 11.78
N GLY A 429 13.83 -1.78 11.62
CA GLY A 429 13.00 -2.02 10.46
C GLY A 429 11.88 -1.00 10.35
N ALA A 430 11.20 -0.69 11.45
CA ALA A 430 10.11 0.29 11.48
C ALA A 430 10.58 1.67 11.03
N LEU A 431 11.74 2.11 11.53
CA LEU A 431 12.34 3.38 11.09
C LEU A 431 12.63 3.37 9.58
N PHE A 432 13.18 2.28 9.06
CA PHE A 432 13.58 2.20 7.66
C PHE A 432 12.38 2.09 6.73
N ASN A 433 11.34 1.35 7.13
CA ASN A 433 10.08 1.31 6.40
C ASN A 433 9.44 2.70 6.36
N MET A 434 9.38 3.40 7.49
CA MET A 434 8.86 4.77 7.56
C MET A 434 9.62 5.72 6.63
N LEU A 435 10.97 5.67 6.61
CA LEU A 435 11.79 6.58 5.80
C LEU A 435 11.84 6.21 4.31
N PHE A 436 11.83 4.92 3.97
CA PHE A 436 12.22 4.45 2.64
C PHE A 436 11.12 3.75 1.84
N THR A 437 9.93 3.50 2.39
CA THR A 437 8.85 2.85 1.63
C THR A 437 8.49 3.61 0.34
N PHE A 438 8.26 4.92 0.41
CA PHE A 438 7.94 5.72 -0.77
C PHE A 438 9.09 5.79 -1.78
N PRO A 439 10.36 6.05 -1.37
CA PRO A 439 11.51 5.91 -2.25
C PRO A 439 11.58 4.54 -2.94
N ILE A 440 11.39 3.44 -2.21
CA ILE A 440 11.43 2.07 -2.76
C ILE A 440 10.36 1.88 -3.84
N ILE A 441 9.11 2.30 -3.57
CA ILE A 441 8.01 2.20 -4.53
C ILE A 441 8.33 2.99 -5.80
N PHE A 442 8.81 4.23 -5.66
CA PHE A 442 9.18 5.10 -6.77
C PHE A 442 10.30 4.49 -7.63
N PHE A 443 11.39 4.02 -7.00
CA PHE A 443 12.49 3.40 -7.73
C PHE A 443 12.12 2.05 -8.35
N LYS A 444 11.26 1.25 -7.71
CA LYS A 444 10.72 0.02 -8.30
C LYS A 444 9.90 0.33 -9.56
N PHE A 445 9.09 1.39 -9.53
CA PHE A 445 8.37 1.86 -10.72
C PHE A 445 9.34 2.28 -11.84
N LEU A 446 10.34 3.12 -11.55
CA LEU A 446 11.36 3.52 -12.53
C LEU A 446 12.11 2.32 -13.12
N ARG A 447 12.49 1.35 -12.27
CA ARG A 447 13.12 0.09 -12.69
C ARG A 447 12.22 -0.68 -13.66
N SER A 448 10.92 -0.81 -13.36
CA SER A 448 9.96 -1.52 -14.20
C SER A 448 9.84 -0.95 -15.62
N LYS A 449 10.07 0.36 -15.80
CA LYS A 449 9.99 1.04 -17.10
C LYS A 449 11.32 1.03 -17.87
N THR A 450 12.43 1.00 -17.15
CA THR A 450 13.78 1.11 -17.74
C THR A 450 14.39 -0.26 -18.08
N TYR A 451 14.22 -1.26 -17.23
CA TYR A 451 14.89 -2.56 -17.36
C TYR A 451 14.39 -3.44 -18.51
N PRO A 452 13.10 -3.45 -18.90
CA PRO A 452 12.68 -4.24 -20.06
C PRO A 452 13.26 -3.72 -21.39
N ASN A 453 13.43 -2.41 -21.53
CA ASN A 453 13.83 -1.74 -22.77
C ASN A 453 15.17 -1.00 -22.63
N LYS A 454 16.20 -1.67 -22.09
CA LYS A 454 17.54 -1.10 -21.75
C LYS A 454 18.23 -0.43 -22.93
N THR A 455 17.91 -0.83 -24.15
CA THR A 455 18.50 -0.30 -25.39
C THR A 455 17.78 0.96 -25.92
N SER A 456 16.55 1.22 -25.46
CA SER A 456 15.76 2.38 -25.90
C SER A 456 16.40 3.70 -25.44
N LYS A 457 16.31 4.74 -26.29
CA LYS A 457 16.80 6.08 -25.97
C LYS A 457 16.20 6.63 -24.66
N CYS A 458 14.90 6.36 -24.45
CA CYS A 458 14.18 6.75 -23.25
C CYS A 458 14.74 6.06 -22.00
N SER A 459 14.96 4.75 -22.04
CA SER A 459 15.56 4.03 -20.90
C SER A 459 16.98 4.52 -20.60
N LYS A 460 17.82 4.73 -21.64
CA LYS A 460 19.18 5.29 -21.47
C LYS A 460 19.16 6.68 -20.84
N PHE A 461 18.21 7.53 -21.23
CA PHE A 461 18.03 8.86 -20.63
C PHE A 461 17.68 8.75 -19.14
N TRP A 462 16.66 7.97 -18.77
CA TRP A 462 16.26 7.82 -17.37
C TRP A 462 17.33 7.15 -16.50
N ILE A 463 18.04 6.15 -17.04
CA ILE A 463 19.18 5.52 -16.36
C ILE A 463 20.31 6.54 -16.15
N GLY A 464 20.60 7.39 -17.14
CA GLY A 464 21.62 8.43 -17.04
C GLY A 464 21.27 9.50 -15.99
N VAL A 465 20.05 10.05 -16.06
CA VAL A 465 19.57 11.11 -15.15
C VAL A 465 19.41 10.60 -13.71
N CYS A 466 18.86 9.40 -13.53
CA CYS A 466 18.62 8.82 -12.21
C CYS A 466 19.76 7.90 -11.72
N CYS A 467 20.94 7.91 -12.37
CA CYS A 467 22.00 6.94 -12.12
C CYS A 467 22.40 6.82 -10.63
N PRO A 468 22.63 7.92 -9.88
CA PRO A 468 23.00 7.82 -8.46
C PRO A 468 21.89 7.25 -7.58
N CYS A 469 20.63 7.62 -7.88
CA CYS A 469 19.47 7.18 -7.13
C CYS A 469 19.14 5.69 -7.39
N LEU A 470 19.28 5.25 -8.64
CA LEU A 470 19.18 3.84 -8.99
C LEU A 470 20.34 3.02 -8.42
N ALA A 471 21.55 3.59 -8.34
CA ALA A 471 22.67 2.96 -7.66
C ALA A 471 22.41 2.79 -6.15
N LEU A 472 21.81 3.78 -5.49
CA LEU A 472 21.36 3.66 -4.09
C LEU A 472 20.29 2.57 -3.94
N TYR A 473 19.33 2.52 -4.86
CA TYR A 473 18.31 1.47 -4.86
C TYR A 473 18.93 0.07 -5.01
N GLU A 474 19.77 -0.12 -6.03
CA GLU A 474 20.41 -1.40 -6.32
C GLU A 474 21.46 -1.81 -5.28
N GLY A 475 22.08 -0.86 -4.58
CA GLY A 475 23.08 -1.13 -3.54
C GLY A 475 22.49 -1.34 -2.15
N PHE A 476 21.32 -0.76 -1.86
CA PHE A 476 20.79 -0.69 -0.50
C PHE A 476 19.27 -0.85 -0.42
N LEU A 477 18.48 0.00 -1.11
CA LEU A 477 17.04 0.08 -0.83
C LEU A 477 16.25 -1.16 -1.25
N LYS A 478 16.67 -1.84 -2.34
CA LYS A 478 15.94 -3.01 -2.87
C LYS A 478 15.80 -4.17 -1.87
N TYR A 479 16.69 -4.26 -0.90
CA TYR A 479 16.70 -5.34 0.08
C TYR A 479 15.62 -5.18 1.13
N TYR A 480 15.11 -3.98 1.36
CA TYR A 480 14.05 -3.75 2.33
C TYR A 480 12.72 -4.17 1.73
N THR A 481 12.21 -5.28 2.23
CA THR A 481 10.92 -5.84 1.81
C THR A 481 10.00 -6.00 3.01
N LYS A 482 8.68 -5.97 2.78
CA LYS A 482 7.67 -6.29 3.82
C LYS A 482 7.77 -7.72 4.36
N TYR A 483 8.52 -8.59 3.70
CA TYR A 483 8.73 -9.99 4.09
C TYR A 483 9.88 -10.18 5.09
N SER A 484 10.65 -9.12 5.33
CA SER A 484 11.86 -9.16 6.17
C SER A 484 11.54 -9.60 7.60
N TYR A 485 10.41 -9.14 8.19
CA TYR A 485 10.03 -9.52 9.56
C TYR A 485 9.59 -10.97 9.68
N ILE A 486 8.88 -11.50 8.68
CA ILE A 486 8.49 -12.91 8.64
C ILE A 486 9.76 -13.78 8.61
N TYR A 487 10.70 -13.43 7.73
CA TYR A 487 11.97 -14.15 7.60
C TYR A 487 12.81 -14.05 8.89
N LEU A 488 12.90 -12.85 9.48
CA LEU A 488 13.53 -12.60 10.78
C LEU A 488 12.87 -13.43 11.90
N ALA A 489 11.54 -13.52 11.93
CA ALA A 489 10.82 -14.30 12.92
C ALA A 489 11.13 -15.80 12.83
N ILE A 490 11.30 -16.34 11.61
CA ILE A 490 11.63 -17.76 11.38
C ILE A 490 13.11 -18.03 11.69
N PHE A 491 14.05 -17.26 11.12
CA PHE A 491 15.47 -17.60 11.15
C PHE A 491 16.30 -16.89 12.24
N ALA A 492 15.70 -15.97 13.00
CA ALA A 492 16.33 -15.27 14.13
C ALA A 492 17.63 -14.50 13.81
N LYS A 493 17.75 -13.94 12.60
CA LYS A 493 18.91 -13.15 12.15
C LYS A 493 18.65 -11.63 12.27
N PRO A 494 19.67 -10.76 12.41
CA PRO A 494 19.47 -9.30 12.40
C PRO A 494 18.70 -8.77 11.19
N TYR A 495 18.01 -7.63 11.33
CA TYR A 495 17.03 -7.15 10.34
C TYR A 495 17.58 -7.07 8.91
N VAL A 496 18.74 -6.44 8.73
CA VAL A 496 19.34 -6.26 7.39
C VAL A 496 19.72 -7.59 6.74
N ILE A 497 20.13 -8.58 7.53
CA ILE A 497 20.48 -9.91 6.99
C ILE A 497 19.19 -10.60 6.53
N SER A 498 18.15 -10.58 7.36
CA SER A 498 16.82 -11.12 6.99
C SER A 498 16.21 -10.40 5.79
N ALA A 499 16.39 -9.09 5.68
CA ALA A 499 15.92 -8.29 4.54
C ALA A 499 16.61 -8.74 3.24
N LYS A 500 17.94 -8.86 3.24
CA LYS A 500 18.70 -9.36 2.08
C LYS A 500 18.32 -10.80 1.72
N GLU A 501 18.27 -11.71 2.69
CA GLU A 501 17.98 -13.12 2.43
C GLU A 501 16.54 -13.34 1.95
N SER A 502 15.55 -12.62 2.51
CA SER A 502 14.17 -12.65 2.03
C SER A 502 14.03 -12.07 0.62
N TYR A 503 14.73 -10.97 0.31
CA TYR A 503 14.81 -10.44 -1.06
C TYR A 503 15.32 -11.51 -2.03
N PHE A 504 16.44 -12.16 -1.70
CA PHE A 504 16.99 -13.20 -2.55
C PHE A 504 16.02 -14.38 -2.68
N LEU A 505 15.41 -14.87 -1.60
CA LEU A 505 14.38 -15.91 -1.64
C LEU A 505 13.24 -15.60 -2.63
N LEU A 506 12.77 -14.34 -2.63
CA LEU A 506 11.70 -13.90 -3.53
C LEU A 506 12.13 -13.93 -4.99
N ILE A 507 13.30 -13.39 -5.34
CA ILE A 507 13.69 -13.30 -6.74
C ILE A 507 13.98 -14.66 -7.38
N ARG A 508 14.56 -15.63 -6.64
CA ARG A 508 14.83 -16.99 -7.17
C ARG A 508 13.54 -17.77 -7.42
N ASN A 509 12.50 -17.49 -6.65
CA ASN A 509 11.19 -18.13 -6.74
C ASN A 509 10.13 -17.21 -7.37
N GLY A 510 10.54 -16.09 -7.96
CA GLY A 510 9.66 -14.93 -8.22
C GLY A 510 8.39 -15.27 -8.99
N LYS A 511 8.49 -16.03 -10.07
CA LYS A 511 7.32 -16.43 -10.87
C LYS A 511 6.27 -17.22 -10.06
N ARG A 512 6.74 -18.07 -9.16
CA ARG A 512 5.90 -18.94 -8.33
C ARG A 512 5.28 -18.25 -7.13
N ILE A 513 5.93 -17.19 -6.64
CA ILE A 513 5.63 -16.58 -5.35
C ILE A 513 5.07 -15.17 -5.48
N GLU A 514 5.63 -14.36 -6.39
CA GLU A 514 5.27 -12.95 -6.54
C GLU A 514 3.83 -12.78 -7.00
N GLU A 515 3.35 -13.62 -7.92
CA GLU A 515 1.97 -13.54 -8.39
C GLU A 515 0.95 -13.91 -7.29
N PRO A 516 1.05 -15.04 -6.57
CA PRO A 516 0.20 -15.31 -5.41
C PRO A 516 0.24 -14.23 -4.34
N LEU A 517 1.43 -13.73 -3.99
CA LEU A 517 1.59 -12.65 -3.02
C LEU A 517 0.89 -11.37 -3.47
N SER A 518 1.06 -10.99 -4.74
CA SER A 518 0.44 -9.81 -5.31
C SER A 518 -1.08 -9.94 -5.39
N ALA A 519 -1.59 -11.11 -5.77
CA ALA A 519 -3.02 -11.37 -5.87
C ALA A 519 -3.69 -11.25 -4.49
N GLY A 520 -3.18 -11.96 -3.49
CA GLY A 520 -3.69 -11.90 -2.12
C GLY A 520 -3.60 -10.50 -1.49
N SER A 521 -2.47 -9.81 -1.69
CA SER A 521 -2.27 -8.44 -1.21
C SER A 521 -3.31 -7.47 -1.80
N PHE A 522 -3.66 -7.61 -3.08
CA PHE A 522 -4.64 -6.72 -3.73
C PHE A 522 -6.05 -6.87 -3.14
N SER A 523 -6.52 -8.11 -2.92
CA SER A 523 -7.85 -8.29 -2.31
C SER A 523 -7.90 -7.71 -0.90
N ILE A 524 -6.86 -7.96 -0.09
CA ILE A 524 -6.79 -7.41 1.27
C ILE A 524 -6.69 -5.89 1.24
N PHE A 525 -6.01 -5.31 0.24
CA PHE A 525 -5.94 -3.87 0.04
C PHE A 525 -7.30 -3.23 -0.26
N LEU A 526 -8.13 -3.85 -1.11
CA LEU A 526 -9.52 -3.38 -1.33
C LEU A 526 -10.28 -3.31 -0.01
N LEU A 527 -10.11 -4.33 0.83
CA LEU A 527 -10.79 -4.42 2.11
C LEU A 527 -10.30 -3.32 3.06
N LYS A 528 -9.00 -3.04 3.08
CA LYS A 528 -8.44 -1.90 3.83
C LYS A 528 -9.03 -0.55 3.38
N ILE A 529 -9.17 -0.33 2.07
CA ILE A 529 -9.80 0.89 1.53
C ILE A 529 -11.24 1.00 2.00
N MET A 530 -12.03 -0.08 1.90
CA MET A 530 -13.42 -0.10 2.34
C MET A 530 -13.55 0.33 3.81
N LEU A 531 -12.74 -0.26 4.71
CA LEU A 531 -12.73 0.12 6.12
C LEU A 531 -12.36 1.60 6.31
N ALA A 532 -11.30 2.07 5.64
CA ALA A 532 -10.85 3.46 5.74
C ALA A 532 -11.93 4.46 5.27
N LEU A 533 -12.57 4.19 4.13
CA LEU A 533 -13.63 5.02 3.57
C LEU A 533 -14.88 5.03 4.46
N SER A 534 -15.21 3.93 5.13
CA SER A 534 -16.38 3.89 6.02
C SER A 534 -16.26 4.90 7.17
N GLY A 535 -15.11 4.97 7.84
CA GLY A 535 -14.89 5.92 8.93
C GLY A 535 -14.89 7.38 8.47
N PHE A 536 -14.24 7.66 7.32
CA PHE A 536 -14.25 8.99 6.71
C PHE A 536 -15.67 9.42 6.32
N THR A 537 -16.38 8.57 5.57
CA THR A 537 -17.68 8.93 4.99
C THR A 537 -18.72 9.15 6.07
N ILE A 538 -18.77 8.30 7.10
CA ILE A 538 -19.72 8.47 8.22
C ILE A 538 -19.44 9.76 8.99
N THR A 539 -18.17 10.04 9.31
CA THR A 539 -17.80 11.30 9.98
C THR A 539 -18.20 12.49 9.12
N TYR A 540 -17.92 12.45 7.82
CA TYR A 540 -18.19 13.57 6.92
C TYR A 540 -19.69 13.78 6.66
N ILE A 541 -20.49 12.70 6.62
CA ILE A 541 -21.97 12.80 6.61
C ILE A 541 -22.45 13.52 7.87
N LEU A 542 -21.96 13.14 9.06
CA LEU A 542 -22.36 13.80 10.31
C LEU A 542 -21.98 15.29 10.30
N MET A 543 -20.82 15.63 9.77
CA MET A 543 -20.34 17.02 9.69
C MET A 543 -21.09 17.89 8.68
N VAL A 544 -21.49 17.34 7.53
CA VAL A 544 -22.07 18.11 6.41
C VAL A 544 -23.59 18.05 6.37
N VAL A 545 -24.19 16.91 6.73
CA VAL A 545 -25.64 16.68 6.59
C VAL A 545 -26.37 16.86 7.92
N PHE A 546 -25.74 16.45 9.03
CA PHE A 546 -26.38 16.45 10.36
C PHE A 546 -25.77 17.50 11.30
N SER A 547 -25.19 18.57 10.75
CA SER A 547 -24.67 19.67 11.57
C SER A 547 -25.76 20.29 12.47
N GLU A 548 -26.99 20.38 11.96
CA GLU A 548 -28.16 20.99 12.62
C GLU A 548 -28.69 20.20 13.85
N TRP A 549 -28.33 18.92 14.00
CA TRP A 549 -28.89 18.05 15.06
C TRP A 549 -28.16 18.16 16.41
N ASN A 550 -27.13 19.00 16.51
CA ASN A 550 -26.34 19.15 17.74
C ASN A 550 -26.89 20.31 18.58
N VAL A 551 -27.75 19.95 19.54
CA VAL A 551 -28.55 20.86 20.38
C VAL A 551 -27.72 21.84 21.23
N ASP A 552 -26.40 21.64 21.35
CA ASP A 552 -25.51 22.43 22.20
C ASP A 552 -24.47 23.30 21.44
N PHE A 553 -24.47 23.31 20.10
CA PHE A 553 -23.47 24.07 19.31
C PHE A 553 -24.13 24.92 18.21
N ASP A 554 -23.79 26.21 18.17
CA ASP A 554 -24.15 27.09 17.05
C ASP A 554 -23.42 26.59 15.78
N GLU A 555 -24.16 26.34 14.70
CA GLU A 555 -23.69 25.77 13.43
C GLU A 555 -22.51 26.55 12.83
N ASN A 556 -22.38 27.82 13.19
CA ASN A 556 -21.34 28.71 12.71
C ASN A 556 -19.99 28.51 13.40
N THR A 557 -19.89 27.71 14.47
CA THR A 557 -18.65 27.56 15.26
C THR A 557 -17.57 26.71 14.58
N ILE A 558 -17.94 25.84 13.64
CA ILE A 558 -17.01 24.92 12.96
C ILE A 558 -16.42 25.60 11.73
N THR A 559 -15.09 25.73 11.68
CA THR A 559 -14.42 26.40 10.57
C THR A 559 -14.07 25.47 9.41
N SER A 560 -13.86 24.18 9.67
CA SER A 560 -13.53 23.17 8.68
C SER A 560 -14.24 21.84 8.96
N ARG A 561 -15.20 21.48 8.10
CA ARG A 561 -15.90 20.17 8.16
C ARG A 561 -15.02 19.00 7.71
N LEU A 562 -14.08 19.29 6.80
CA LEU A 562 -13.17 18.31 6.24
C LEU A 562 -12.07 17.88 7.23
N GLY A 563 -11.60 18.79 8.11
CA GLY A 563 -10.54 18.52 9.08
C GLY A 563 -10.83 17.29 9.97
N PRO A 564 -11.92 17.30 10.76
CA PRO A 564 -12.35 16.16 11.58
C PRO A 564 -12.55 14.87 10.76
N SER A 565 -12.99 14.99 9.51
CA SER A 565 -13.20 13.84 8.63
C SER A 565 -11.88 13.21 8.17
N ILE A 566 -10.89 14.02 7.74
CA ILE A 566 -9.53 13.55 7.43
C ILE A 566 -8.89 12.88 8.65
N TYR A 567 -9.16 13.42 9.83
CA TYR A 567 -8.70 12.86 11.08
C TYR A 567 -9.31 11.46 11.33
N ALA A 568 -10.62 11.32 11.19
CA ALA A 568 -11.28 10.01 11.27
C ALA A 568 -10.76 9.02 10.22
N LEU A 569 -10.41 9.49 9.02
CA LEU A 569 -9.74 8.68 8.00
C LEU A 569 -8.40 8.15 8.49
N ALA A 570 -7.55 8.96 9.12
CA ALA A 570 -6.26 8.52 9.64
C ALA A 570 -6.43 7.39 10.69
N LEU A 571 -7.39 7.53 11.60
CA LEU A 571 -7.73 6.49 12.57
C LEU A 571 -8.27 5.22 11.88
N ALA A 572 -9.16 5.37 10.91
CA ALA A 572 -9.74 4.25 10.17
C ALA A 572 -8.69 3.52 9.29
N VAL A 573 -7.73 4.24 8.71
CA VAL A 573 -6.58 3.67 7.98
C VAL A 573 -5.72 2.83 8.93
N TYR A 574 -5.46 3.31 10.15
CA TYR A 574 -4.73 2.52 11.13
C TYR A 574 -5.49 1.23 11.51
N ILE A 575 -6.79 1.33 11.80
CA ILE A 575 -7.64 0.15 12.06
C ILE A 575 -7.56 -0.82 10.89
N ALA A 576 -7.73 -0.32 9.67
CA ALA A 576 -7.62 -1.11 8.45
C ALA A 576 -6.25 -1.78 8.31
N GLN A 577 -5.17 -1.09 8.65
CA GLN A 577 -3.82 -1.63 8.61
C GLN A 577 -3.61 -2.74 9.64
N ILE A 578 -4.15 -2.64 10.86
CA ILE A 578 -4.04 -3.72 11.85
C ILE A 578 -4.90 -4.93 11.46
N ILE A 579 -6.16 -4.70 11.12
CA ILE A 579 -7.13 -5.75 10.76
C ILE A 579 -6.74 -6.44 9.46
N GLY A 580 -6.64 -5.68 8.37
CA GLY A 580 -6.25 -6.19 7.07
C GLY A 580 -4.78 -6.62 7.02
N GLY A 581 -3.89 -5.91 7.72
CA GLY A 581 -2.47 -6.28 7.77
C GLY A 581 -2.24 -7.61 8.46
N CYS A 582 -3.04 -7.99 9.46
CA CYS A 582 -2.97 -9.33 10.04
C CYS A 582 -3.23 -10.41 8.98
N MET A 583 -4.28 -10.24 8.17
CA MET A 583 -4.58 -11.16 7.07
C MET A 583 -3.46 -11.18 6.03
N GLU A 584 -2.91 -10.00 5.72
CA GLU A 584 -1.85 -9.85 4.73
C GLU A 584 -0.55 -10.53 5.17
N VAL A 585 -0.11 -10.28 6.40
CA VAL A 585 1.06 -10.96 7.00
C VAL A 585 0.81 -12.46 7.05
N SER A 586 -0.42 -12.88 7.34
CA SER A 586 -0.74 -14.30 7.41
C SER A 586 -0.59 -15.01 6.06
N ALA A 587 -1.11 -14.39 5.00
CA ALA A 587 -0.99 -14.90 3.64
C ALA A 587 0.48 -14.90 3.18
N ASN A 588 1.18 -13.79 3.44
CA ASN A 588 2.59 -13.65 3.14
C ASN A 588 3.42 -14.71 3.87
N ALA A 589 3.15 -14.97 5.16
CA ALA A 589 3.88 -15.94 5.95
C ALA A 589 3.67 -17.36 5.46
N MET A 590 2.45 -17.74 5.07
CA MET A 590 2.17 -19.04 4.45
C MET A 590 2.98 -19.26 3.17
N ILE A 591 3.01 -18.26 2.29
CA ILE A 591 3.73 -18.35 1.01
C ILE A 591 5.25 -18.36 1.24
N ILE A 592 5.78 -17.51 2.13
CA ILE A 592 7.21 -17.48 2.47
C ILE A 592 7.64 -18.79 3.14
N CYS A 593 6.85 -19.33 4.05
CA CYS A 593 7.14 -20.63 4.66
C CYS A 593 7.14 -21.75 3.62
N GLY A 594 6.20 -21.74 2.66
CA GLY A 594 6.18 -22.66 1.52
C GLY A 594 7.44 -22.56 0.66
N ALA A 595 7.88 -21.34 0.34
CA ALA A 595 9.13 -21.11 -0.38
C ALA A 595 10.34 -21.74 0.33
N CYS A 596 10.44 -21.49 1.63
CA CYS A 596 11.50 -22.03 2.46
C CYS A 596 11.43 -23.57 2.51
N ASP A 597 10.23 -24.13 2.74
CA ASP A 597 10.00 -25.58 2.82
C ASP A 597 10.43 -26.31 1.55
N GLU A 598 10.13 -25.74 0.38
CA GLU A 598 10.47 -26.35 -0.89
C GLU A 598 11.96 -26.32 -1.25
N GLU A 599 12.68 -25.28 -0.82
CA GLU A 599 14.13 -25.22 -1.00
C GLU A 599 14.87 -26.06 0.03
N MET A 600 14.37 -26.13 1.27
CA MET A 600 15.03 -26.83 2.37
C MET A 600 14.80 -28.34 2.33
N PHE A 601 13.67 -28.82 1.81
CA PHE A 601 13.26 -30.21 1.94
C PHE A 601 12.81 -30.88 0.63
N THR A 602 13.07 -32.19 0.56
CA THR A 602 12.57 -33.05 -0.52
C THR A 602 11.08 -33.36 -0.31
N ARG A 603 10.37 -33.79 -1.37
CA ARG A 603 8.90 -33.90 -1.40
C ARG A 603 8.28 -34.61 -0.18
N GLU A 604 8.87 -35.69 0.31
CA GLU A 604 8.33 -36.46 1.45
C GLU A 604 8.57 -35.77 2.80
N GLN A 605 9.59 -34.91 2.87
CA GLN A 605 9.98 -34.16 4.06
C GLN A 605 9.33 -32.78 4.13
N ARG A 606 8.54 -32.38 3.14
CA ARG A 606 7.87 -31.06 3.13
C ARG A 606 6.76 -30.97 4.17
N TYR A 607 6.60 -29.79 4.75
CA TYR A 607 5.53 -29.45 5.69
C TYR A 607 4.29 -28.89 5.00
N ILE A 608 4.40 -28.47 3.74
CA ILE A 608 3.30 -27.92 2.95
C ILE A 608 2.14 -28.91 2.80
N GLU A 609 0.91 -28.40 2.92
CA GLU A 609 -0.28 -29.20 2.64
C GLU A 609 -0.42 -29.44 1.13
N LYS A 610 -0.84 -30.66 0.74
CA LYS A 610 -1.01 -31.05 -0.68
C LYS A 610 -1.98 -30.12 -1.44
N GLU A 611 -3.05 -29.66 -0.79
CA GLU A 611 -4.03 -28.75 -1.40
C GLU A 611 -3.37 -27.39 -1.72
N PHE A 612 -2.63 -26.82 -0.76
CA PHE A 612 -1.95 -25.54 -0.94
C PHE A 612 -0.82 -25.64 -1.98
N GLN A 613 -0.04 -26.74 -1.93
CA GLN A 613 0.99 -27.02 -2.94
C GLN A 613 0.38 -27.12 -4.33
N GLY A 614 -0.74 -27.83 -4.48
CA GLY A 614 -1.45 -27.96 -5.75
C GLY A 614 -1.92 -26.62 -6.30
N THR A 615 -2.32 -25.67 -5.45
CA THR A 615 -2.63 -24.30 -5.90
C THR A 615 -1.39 -23.58 -6.42
N LEU A 616 -0.25 -23.68 -5.73
CA LEU A 616 1.00 -23.06 -6.18
C LEU A 616 1.53 -23.68 -7.48
N ASP A 617 1.34 -24.99 -7.66
CA ASP A 617 1.75 -25.72 -8.87
C ASP A 617 0.90 -25.31 -10.08
N LYS A 618 -0.42 -25.14 -9.90
CA LYS A 618 -1.32 -24.65 -10.98
C LYS A 618 -0.93 -23.28 -11.50
N VAL A 619 -0.56 -22.35 -10.61
CA VAL A 619 -0.10 -21.01 -11.02
C VAL A 619 1.15 -21.10 -11.90
N MET A 620 2.07 -22.00 -11.56
CA MET A 620 3.27 -22.22 -12.36
C MET A 620 2.96 -22.82 -13.73
N GLU A 621 2.01 -23.74 -13.81
CA GLU A 621 1.56 -24.35 -15.06
C GLU A 621 0.90 -23.31 -15.98
N GLU A 622 -0.09 -22.56 -15.47
CA GLU A 622 -0.81 -21.51 -16.22
C GLU A 622 0.16 -20.44 -16.78
N GLN A 623 1.12 -19.99 -15.98
CA GLN A 623 2.14 -19.04 -16.45
C GLN A 623 3.09 -19.66 -17.49
N THR A 624 3.42 -20.94 -17.37
CA THR A 624 4.29 -21.64 -18.32
C THR A 624 3.61 -21.76 -19.68
N GLU A 625 2.30 -21.96 -19.69
CA GLU A 625 1.47 -21.99 -20.90
C GLU A 625 1.33 -20.61 -21.54
N GLN A 626 1.05 -19.56 -20.76
CA GLN A 626 1.01 -18.18 -21.25
C GLN A 626 2.35 -17.76 -21.89
N ASN A 627 3.47 -18.07 -21.23
CA ASN A 627 4.80 -17.78 -21.78
C ASN A 627 5.11 -18.56 -23.08
N LYS A 628 4.49 -19.72 -23.30
CA LYS A 628 4.61 -20.48 -24.54
C LYS A 628 3.76 -19.86 -25.65
N GLN A 629 2.55 -19.41 -25.33
CA GLN A 629 1.67 -18.70 -26.27
C GLN A 629 2.28 -17.35 -26.70
N ASP A 630 2.76 -16.54 -25.76
CA ASP A 630 3.42 -15.25 -26.06
C ASP A 630 4.69 -15.42 -26.93
N LYS A 631 5.42 -16.53 -26.74
CA LYS A 631 6.58 -16.87 -27.59
C LYS A 631 6.18 -17.47 -28.94
N GLY A 632 5.02 -18.14 -29.02
CA GLY A 632 4.44 -18.68 -30.24
C GLY A 632 3.90 -17.58 -31.16
N GLU A 633 3.26 -16.56 -30.61
CA GLU A 633 2.74 -15.40 -31.37
C GLU A 633 3.84 -14.41 -31.78
N ASN A 634 4.92 -14.28 -31.01
CA ASN A 634 6.08 -13.46 -31.40
C ASN A 634 7.01 -14.13 -32.43
N MET A 635 6.68 -15.33 -32.91
CA MET A 635 7.38 -15.97 -34.02
C MET A 635 6.81 -15.50 -35.37
N ILE A 636 6.97 -14.21 -35.69
CA ILE A 636 6.94 -13.78 -37.08
C ILE A 636 8.07 -14.54 -37.78
N ILE A 637 7.71 -15.25 -38.85
CA ILE A 637 8.55 -16.14 -39.65
C ILE A 637 9.87 -15.44 -40.02
N TYR A 638 10.91 -15.67 -39.23
CA TYR A 638 12.28 -15.62 -39.70
C TYR A 638 12.66 -17.04 -40.07
N LYS A 639 12.85 -17.30 -41.37
CA LYS A 639 13.39 -18.57 -41.87
C LYS A 639 14.68 -18.87 -41.08
N PRO A 640 14.73 -19.93 -40.26
CA PRO A 640 15.91 -20.20 -39.48
C PRO A 640 17.04 -20.65 -40.40
N GLY A 641 18.21 -20.06 -40.21
CA GLY A 641 19.44 -20.43 -40.89
C GLY A 641 19.83 -21.89 -40.67
N ARG A 642 20.72 -22.37 -41.53
CA ARG A 642 21.16 -23.77 -41.75
C ARG A 642 21.46 -24.62 -40.49
N SER A 643 21.72 -24.00 -39.33
CA SER A 643 21.97 -24.67 -38.04
C SER A 643 20.73 -25.36 -37.46
N ASN A 644 19.53 -24.78 -37.62
CA ASN A 644 18.32 -25.33 -36.98
C ASN A 644 17.75 -26.55 -37.73
N ARG A 645 18.11 -26.74 -39.02
CA ARG A 645 17.78 -27.97 -39.76
C ARG A 645 18.55 -29.20 -39.24
N VAL A 646 19.76 -29.00 -38.72
CA VAL A 646 20.56 -30.09 -38.13
C VAL A 646 19.97 -30.52 -36.79
N GLN A 647 19.50 -29.57 -35.96
CA GLN A 647 18.79 -29.87 -34.71
C GLN A 647 17.44 -30.55 -34.94
N ALA A 648 16.66 -30.14 -35.95
CA ALA A 648 15.41 -30.81 -36.29
C ALA A 648 15.61 -32.25 -36.81
N ASN A 649 16.71 -32.50 -37.53
CA ASN A 649 17.07 -33.86 -37.96
C ASN A 649 17.59 -34.72 -36.80
N LEU A 650 18.26 -34.14 -35.80
CA LEU A 650 18.68 -34.84 -34.57
C LEU A 650 17.47 -35.28 -33.72
N VAL A 651 16.42 -34.45 -33.64
CA VAL A 651 15.17 -34.81 -32.96
C VAL A 651 14.47 -35.98 -33.66
N LYS A 652 14.38 -35.96 -34.99
CA LYS A 652 13.84 -37.10 -35.78
C LYS A 652 14.68 -38.37 -35.70
N PHE A 653 15.98 -38.26 -35.45
CA PHE A 653 16.87 -39.42 -35.26
C PHE A 653 16.70 -40.02 -33.85
N ASN A 654 16.54 -39.18 -32.82
CA ASN A 654 16.29 -39.61 -31.44
C ASN A 654 14.90 -40.24 -31.26
N GLU A 655 13.87 -39.74 -31.92
CA GLU A 655 12.52 -40.36 -31.91
C GLU A 655 12.54 -41.78 -32.51
N LYS A 656 13.39 -42.06 -33.51
CA LYS A 656 13.57 -43.43 -34.05
C LYS A 656 14.31 -44.36 -33.08
N GLN A 657 15.12 -43.84 -32.16
CA GLN A 657 15.81 -44.63 -31.13
C GLN A 657 14.91 -44.93 -29.92
N GLU A 658 14.04 -44.00 -29.50
CA GLU A 658 13.11 -44.21 -28.37
C GLU A 658 12.02 -45.26 -28.64
N VAL A 659 11.73 -45.56 -29.91
CA VAL A 659 10.81 -46.62 -30.32
C VAL A 659 11.37 -48.04 -30.04
N ILE A 660 12.63 -48.18 -29.60
CA ILE A 660 13.34 -49.46 -29.38
C ILE A 660 13.66 -49.71 -27.88
N GLY A 661 12.82 -49.24 -26.94
CA GLY A 661 13.04 -49.38 -25.48
C GLY A 661 12.28 -50.54 -24.78
N PRO A 662 12.78 -51.10 -23.66
CA PRO A 662 12.15 -52.22 -22.94
C PRO A 662 10.97 -51.81 -22.01
N LYS A 663 10.03 -52.75 -21.83
CA LYS A 663 8.67 -52.60 -21.24
C LYS A 663 8.62 -52.10 -19.77
N GLY A 664 7.72 -51.14 -19.50
CA GLY A 664 7.19 -50.80 -18.17
C GLY A 664 5.69 -50.46 -18.29
N TYR A 665 4.88 -50.98 -17.36
CA TYR A 665 3.41 -51.07 -17.41
C TYR A 665 2.66 -49.77 -17.74
N VAL A 666 1.76 -49.83 -18.73
CA VAL A 666 0.79 -48.79 -19.06
C VAL A 666 -0.58 -49.20 -18.48
N GLY A 667 -1.13 -48.34 -17.61
CA GLY A 667 -2.50 -48.44 -17.11
C GLY A 667 -3.51 -48.11 -18.21
N VAL A 668 -4.63 -48.83 -18.21
CA VAL A 668 -5.73 -48.73 -19.16
C VAL A 668 -6.54 -47.43 -18.95
N PRO A 669 -6.86 -46.70 -20.03
CA PRO A 669 -8.08 -45.89 -20.06
C PRO A 669 -9.01 -46.36 -21.19
N ASN A 670 -10.17 -46.85 -20.76
CA ASN A 670 -11.53 -46.90 -21.34
C ASN A 670 -11.78 -47.04 -22.86
N ASN A 671 -12.72 -47.95 -23.14
CA ASN A 671 -13.57 -48.12 -24.33
C ASN A 671 -13.17 -49.14 -25.41
N ASP A 672 -12.66 -50.31 -25.03
CA ASP A 672 -12.78 -51.51 -25.87
C ASP A 672 -13.10 -52.75 -25.01
N THR A 673 -13.99 -53.62 -25.49
CA THR A 673 -14.39 -54.85 -24.76
C THR A 673 -13.23 -55.85 -24.69
N GLU A 674 -12.96 -56.37 -23.49
CA GLU A 674 -11.81 -57.25 -23.14
C GLU A 674 -11.60 -58.46 -24.06
N ARG A 675 -12.62 -58.88 -24.81
CA ARG A 675 -12.58 -60.05 -25.71
C ARG A 675 -11.78 -59.79 -27.00
N ASN A 676 -11.71 -58.55 -27.48
CA ASN A 676 -10.96 -58.22 -28.71
C ASN A 676 -9.47 -58.00 -28.44
N SER A 677 -9.14 -57.41 -27.29
CA SER A 677 -7.75 -57.17 -26.86
C SER A 677 -6.97 -58.48 -26.65
N ALA A 678 -7.63 -59.51 -26.10
CA ALA A 678 -7.02 -60.83 -25.87
C ALA A 678 -6.65 -61.56 -27.18
N LYS A 679 -7.44 -61.40 -28.26
CA LYS A 679 -7.14 -61.99 -29.57
C LYS A 679 -6.00 -61.28 -30.32
N THR A 680 -5.79 -59.98 -30.07
CA THR A 680 -4.73 -59.21 -30.74
C THR A 680 -3.36 -59.48 -30.11
N VAL A 681 -3.31 -59.69 -28.79
CA VAL A 681 -2.08 -60.06 -28.08
C VAL A 681 -1.65 -61.49 -28.43
N SER A 682 -2.59 -62.45 -28.45
CA SER A 682 -2.26 -63.85 -28.77
C SER A 682 -1.77 -64.09 -30.19
N ARG A 683 -2.10 -63.20 -31.15
CA ARG A 683 -1.67 -63.30 -32.56
C ARG A 683 -0.28 -62.71 -32.80
N GLY A 684 0.19 -61.79 -31.95
CA GLY A 684 1.54 -61.23 -32.03
C GLY A 684 2.61 -62.13 -31.39
N ASP A 685 2.23 -62.92 -30.38
CA ASP A 685 3.16 -63.83 -29.67
C ASP A 685 3.52 -65.08 -30.50
N SER A 686 2.72 -65.47 -31.51
CA SER A 686 2.98 -66.68 -32.31
C SER A 686 3.82 -66.46 -33.58
N GLU A 687 4.08 -65.22 -34.00
CA GLU A 687 4.77 -64.90 -35.27
C GLU A 687 6.12 -64.17 -35.10
N SER A 688 6.61 -63.89 -33.88
CA SER A 688 7.96 -63.31 -33.69
C SER A 688 8.61 -63.69 -32.34
N GLU A 689 9.82 -64.27 -32.37
CA GLU A 689 10.58 -64.63 -31.16
C GLU A 689 11.23 -63.43 -30.41
N ARG A 690 11.02 -62.19 -30.88
CA ARG A 690 11.39 -60.97 -30.13
C ARG A 690 10.40 -59.84 -30.41
N ILE A 691 9.62 -59.48 -29.42
CA ILE A 691 8.67 -58.35 -29.50
C ILE A 691 9.42 -57.06 -29.18
N ILE A 692 9.72 -56.27 -30.22
CA ILE A 692 10.12 -54.86 -30.07
C ILE A 692 8.84 -54.02 -30.02
N ALA A 693 8.66 -53.25 -28.96
CA ALA A 693 7.47 -52.41 -28.78
C ALA A 693 7.54 -51.14 -29.65
N VAL A 694 7.25 -51.25 -30.94
CA VAL A 694 6.70 -50.10 -31.66
C VAL A 694 5.32 -49.86 -31.05
N ARG A 695 5.05 -48.67 -30.48
CA ARG A 695 3.69 -48.31 -30.04
C ARG A 695 2.70 -48.72 -31.15
N PRO A 696 1.55 -49.34 -30.85
CA PRO A 696 0.64 -49.81 -31.88
C PRO A 696 -0.04 -48.62 -32.56
N ILE A 697 0.63 -48.05 -33.56
CA ILE A 697 0.08 -47.00 -34.46
C ILE A 697 -0.57 -47.68 -35.68
N GLY A 698 -0.10 -48.88 -36.07
CA GLY A 698 -0.57 -49.61 -37.25
C GLY A 698 -2.06 -50.02 -37.23
N ASN A 699 -2.70 -50.11 -36.07
CA ASN A 699 -4.13 -50.42 -35.97
C ASN A 699 -5.03 -49.17 -35.84
N ARG A 700 -4.45 -47.96 -35.82
CA ARG A 700 -5.21 -46.69 -35.73
C ARG A 700 -5.20 -45.89 -37.02
N VAL A 701 -4.44 -46.31 -38.03
CA VAL A 701 -4.37 -45.62 -39.33
C VAL A 701 -4.64 -46.65 -40.41
N ALA A 702 -5.83 -46.61 -40.98
CA ALA A 702 -6.15 -47.39 -42.18
C ALA A 702 -5.55 -46.67 -43.39
N PRO A 703 -4.69 -47.32 -44.20
CA PRO A 703 -4.28 -46.75 -45.48
C PRO A 703 -5.47 -46.70 -46.46
N LEU A 704 -5.48 -45.70 -47.35
CA LEU A 704 -6.51 -45.56 -48.38
C LEU A 704 -6.58 -46.81 -49.27
N ASN A 705 -7.80 -47.31 -49.51
CA ASN A 705 -8.10 -48.44 -50.38
C ASN A 705 -8.38 -47.98 -51.83
N GLU A 706 -8.30 -48.90 -52.80
CA GLU A 706 -8.42 -48.60 -54.25
C GLU A 706 -9.75 -47.93 -54.65
N GLU A 707 -10.84 -48.09 -53.86
CA GLU A 707 -12.10 -47.37 -54.09
C GLU A 707 -12.02 -45.86 -53.78
N GLY A 708 -11.09 -45.43 -52.91
CA GLY A 708 -10.85 -44.02 -52.59
C GLY A 708 -10.03 -43.25 -53.63
N LEU A 709 -9.33 -43.96 -54.53
CA LEU A 709 -8.48 -43.33 -55.56
C LEU A 709 -9.28 -42.78 -56.76
N ASN A 710 -10.46 -43.33 -57.05
CA ASN A 710 -11.29 -42.88 -58.16
C ASN A 710 -12.05 -41.56 -57.89
N PHE A 711 -12.07 -41.09 -56.64
CA PHE A 711 -12.69 -39.81 -56.24
C PHE A 711 -11.75 -38.60 -56.37
N LEU A 712 -10.51 -38.78 -56.86
CA LEU A 712 -9.47 -37.73 -56.90
C LEU A 712 -9.45 -36.87 -58.17
N SER A 713 -10.34 -37.07 -59.16
CA SER A 713 -10.34 -36.25 -60.38
C SER A 713 -11.19 -34.97 -60.33
N ASP A 714 -11.94 -34.73 -59.24
CA ASP A 714 -12.89 -33.60 -59.18
C ASP A 714 -12.48 -32.43 -58.26
N GLY A 715 -11.17 -32.32 -57.97
CA GLY A 715 -10.49 -31.09 -57.54
C GLY A 715 -11.01 -30.37 -56.28
N LYS A 716 -11.88 -30.98 -55.46
CA LYS A 716 -12.53 -30.34 -54.30
C LYS A 716 -12.29 -31.02 -52.94
N THR A 717 -11.29 -31.89 -52.84
CA THR A 717 -10.93 -32.58 -51.59
C THR A 717 -9.44 -32.43 -51.30
N GLU A 718 -9.08 -31.77 -50.20
CA GLU A 718 -7.71 -31.75 -49.67
C GLU A 718 -7.42 -33.04 -48.90
N ILE A 719 -6.26 -33.66 -49.14
CA ILE A 719 -5.73 -34.79 -48.37
C ILE A 719 -4.33 -34.41 -47.86
N ASP A 720 -4.13 -34.52 -46.54
CA ASP A 720 -2.83 -34.36 -45.86
C ASP A 720 -2.03 -35.67 -45.94
N ASP A 721 -1.35 -35.92 -47.06
CA ASP A 721 -0.37 -37.01 -47.20
C ASP A 721 1.04 -36.51 -47.57
N VAL A 722 2.07 -37.15 -47.03
CA VAL A 722 3.47 -36.72 -47.19
C VAL A 722 4.03 -37.18 -48.53
N VAL A 723 4.10 -36.26 -49.50
CA VAL A 723 4.70 -36.51 -50.82
C VAL A 723 6.14 -36.01 -50.85
N LEU A 724 7.11 -36.87 -51.20
CA LEU A 724 8.51 -36.51 -51.41
C LEU A 724 8.83 -36.51 -52.91
N TYR A 725 9.18 -35.34 -53.47
CA TYR A 725 9.70 -35.23 -54.83
C TYR A 725 11.24 -35.33 -54.83
N PRO A 726 11.87 -36.05 -55.78
CA PRO A 726 13.33 -36.15 -55.83
C PRO A 726 13.98 -34.87 -56.40
N PRO A 727 14.93 -34.23 -55.70
CA PRO A 727 15.71 -33.12 -56.26
C PRO A 727 17.06 -33.59 -56.84
N SER A 728 17.42 -33.05 -58.00
CA SER A 728 18.71 -33.19 -58.67
C SER A 728 19.75 -32.19 -58.12
N LEU A 729 20.79 -32.67 -57.43
CA LEU A 729 21.89 -31.83 -56.92
C LEU A 729 23.25 -32.55 -57.05
N ILE A 730 23.92 -32.41 -58.20
CA ILE A 730 25.38 -32.62 -58.35
C ILE A 730 25.95 -31.36 -59.05
N PRO A 731 26.77 -30.53 -58.39
CA PRO A 731 27.55 -29.49 -59.07
C PRO A 731 28.91 -30.03 -59.57
N LYS A 732 29.33 -29.60 -60.76
CA LYS A 732 30.63 -29.90 -61.38
C LYS A 732 31.81 -29.36 -60.54
N ALA A 733 32.88 -30.13 -60.44
CA ALA A 733 34.10 -29.83 -59.69
C ALA A 733 34.97 -28.74 -60.36
N TYR A 734 35.55 -27.83 -59.56
CA TYR A 734 36.61 -26.90 -59.96
C TYR A 734 37.83 -27.15 -59.06
N LYS A 735 39.00 -27.47 -59.66
CA LYS A 735 40.28 -27.68 -58.96
C LYS A 735 41.22 -26.50 -59.24
N PRO A 736 41.84 -25.90 -58.21
CA PRO A 736 43.14 -25.26 -58.35
C PRO A 736 44.24 -26.13 -57.71
N ASN A 737 45.31 -26.33 -58.48
CA ASN A 737 46.56 -26.98 -58.09
C ASN A 737 47.32 -26.16 -57.03
N VAL A 738 47.83 -26.78 -55.95
CA VAL A 738 49.21 -26.62 -55.45
C VAL A 738 49.60 -27.87 -54.63
N TYR A 739 50.86 -28.27 -54.79
CA TYR A 739 51.54 -29.54 -54.48
C TYR A 739 51.77 -29.87 -52.98
N TYR A 740 51.94 -31.19 -52.74
CA TYR A 740 52.49 -31.82 -51.53
C TYR A 740 54.01 -31.63 -51.36
N GLY A 741 54.46 -31.65 -50.10
CA GLY A 741 55.82 -31.97 -49.65
C GLY A 741 55.96 -31.49 -48.19
N ARG A 742 56.20 -32.32 -47.17
CA ARG A 742 56.77 -33.66 -47.06
C ARG A 742 56.21 -34.34 -45.82
#